data_AF-A0A4Q2D4M0-F1
#
_entry.id   AF-A0A4Q2D4M0-F1
#
_cell.length_a   1.000
_cell.length_b   1.000
_cell.length_c   1.000
_cell.angle_alpha   90.00
_cell.angle_beta   90.00
_cell.angle_gamma   90.00
#
_symmetry.space_group_name_H-M   'P 1'
#
loop_
_entity.id
_entity.type
_entity.pdbx_description
1 polymer ?
#
loop_
_entity_poly.entity_id
_entity_poly.type
_entity_poly.pdbx_seq_one_letter_code
_entity_poly.pdbx_strand_id
1 'polypeptide(L)'
;MSRTRVEYLPNSRKPDVDKLCELESSSTILVLCIHGPAGIGKSTLAGHLSDEFRSTGRLAASIFFSAIRMESSDPETIVKMIAHEIGCIHPQAIPKIVEAMDRCHGTSLEIHLQQYILEPLRSLGHPQPLIIIMDAMDEWRDHPTFTKALAFLNSESSIVKFILTDRLNPCASRLPGIDRVSIYTHALGPISNEVIKVYFQKYLGMVSWVDGRKASSADVETLTELSGGLPIWSSTVILLLSHPFNESPPHEILAEIVGSRRQVGGSDGLGGLYSSALGRLFPSPEAQKYFRRHMGANMALQEPLSLVEFSTLTGIPSHLIKRIQFTLSALQTRSPPPGSEKMIHPATTLFHLSFLEYVQAPTTHASFAISTFDSHSVIGLTCLDQLATLLRSSPDSNYPLRALQNYAVKYWPHHVFKGTPRSNDQWSKTPHCLTMQKMPDAHRRWAVLFLKGLMTGEVDSMLEDVRDEDGMVSTLRKLAHWLGMAGGDYWGSRVACLEVAVRIDGGDAGGWSELGICYSDSGRQTGNLWMHEEALAAFRHALHLRPDPHPDRGKALDDVATGLWLCHQQNGDDDIINEAISVSRMALTLCPTPHPDRHLCLSNLANVLTNFFQIHDGGLETLDEIISLRREALALCPSDPNRPFFTSNLAVALQLLYTHDGDGTALNEAISLHCEALALHPVSHPHRPTPINLATCLRYLYEHNGDIDALNHAISLYHEALSLCPVAHPDRPPLLNSLANVLTLLHERNKDIDTLNEAISLHREALPLRSALHPDRPSSLNDLADSLHALYECNSDIDALTEAISLHRESLGLCPAPHPGRSLSLHNLALCLHALYQHNEDNDALNECISLGCEGLALCPEYHPQRHRTLKLLSGAYVSQFDQDNAVEPLDKAISLHREMLDHSATEHGSYADHLQLLSLLLEMRREVTGDDRDCAEIKELKQDASMGRLMSRLVGLKDEVPKIQSGEESVALAENLMPLFDAAFPP
;
A
#
# COMPACT_ATOMS: atom_id res chain seq x y z
N MET A 1 17.80 -9.97 -43.05
CA MET A 1 17.64 -8.60 -43.59
C MET A 1 16.90 -7.79 -42.54
N SER A 2 17.65 -6.92 -41.87
CA SER A 2 17.20 -6.06 -40.79
C SER A 2 16.09 -5.13 -41.28
N ARG A 3 14.85 -5.36 -40.84
CA ARG A 3 13.92 -4.23 -40.72
C ARG A 3 14.44 -3.41 -39.56
N THR A 4 15.35 -2.48 -39.87
CA THR A 4 15.66 -1.34 -39.01
C THR A 4 14.32 -0.73 -38.64
N ARG A 5 13.99 -0.81 -37.35
CA ARG A 5 12.95 -0.02 -36.70
C ARG A 5 13.03 1.39 -37.29
N VAL A 6 11.89 2.00 -37.62
CA VAL A 6 11.88 3.43 -37.86
C VAL A 6 12.04 4.08 -36.48
N GLU A 7 13.26 4.03 -35.95
CA GLU A 7 13.63 4.71 -34.73
C GLU A 7 13.27 6.18 -34.93
N TYR A 8 12.59 6.75 -33.95
CA TYR A 8 12.32 8.18 -33.95
C TYR A 8 13.63 8.93 -34.12
N LEU A 9 13.56 10.10 -34.76
CA LEU A 9 14.76 10.91 -34.97
C LEU A 9 15.46 11.10 -33.62
N PRO A 10 16.76 10.75 -33.52
CA PRO A 10 17.53 11.08 -32.34
C PRO A 10 17.36 12.56 -32.04
N ASN A 11 17.17 12.90 -30.76
CA ASN A 11 16.94 14.27 -30.30
C ASN A 11 15.62 14.93 -30.76
N SER A 12 14.64 14.19 -31.30
CA SER A 12 13.32 14.73 -31.65
C SER A 12 12.56 15.37 -30.48
N ARG A 13 12.92 14.97 -29.26
CA ARG A 13 12.37 15.45 -27.99
C ARG A 13 13.40 16.24 -27.17
N LYS A 14 14.53 16.64 -27.77
CA LYS A 14 15.64 17.29 -27.03
C LYS A 14 15.22 18.51 -26.22
N PRO A 15 14.35 19.42 -26.73
CA PRO A 15 13.85 20.54 -25.90
C PRO A 15 13.09 20.07 -24.66
N ASP A 16 12.29 18.99 -24.77
CA ASP A 16 11.57 18.41 -23.64
C ASP A 16 12.55 17.71 -22.67
N VAL A 17 13.54 16.98 -23.20
CA VAL A 17 14.59 16.32 -22.41
C VAL A 17 15.38 17.35 -21.61
N ASP A 18 15.88 18.40 -22.25
CA ASP A 18 16.70 19.43 -21.60
C ASP A 18 15.91 20.11 -20.48
N LYS A 19 14.65 20.49 -20.76
CA LYS A 19 13.74 21.06 -19.76
C LYS A 19 13.48 20.12 -18.58
N LEU A 20 13.25 18.83 -18.84
CA LEU A 20 12.96 17.86 -17.78
C LEU A 20 14.22 17.51 -16.96
N CYS A 21 15.40 17.51 -17.58
CA CYS A 21 16.68 17.34 -16.87
C CYS A 21 16.98 18.55 -15.98
N GLU A 22 16.72 19.77 -16.44
CA GLU A 22 16.83 20.99 -15.61
C GLU A 22 15.84 20.97 -14.43
N LEU A 23 14.59 20.56 -14.68
CA LEU A 23 13.56 20.43 -13.66
C LEU A 23 13.90 19.34 -12.63
N GLU A 24 14.40 18.19 -13.09
CA GLU A 24 14.85 17.11 -12.21
C GLU A 24 16.01 17.59 -11.33
N SER A 25 17.00 18.29 -11.91
CA SER A 25 18.19 18.75 -11.19
C SER A 25 17.90 19.84 -10.15
N SER A 26 16.82 20.61 -10.33
CA SER A 26 16.44 21.72 -9.44
C SER A 26 15.35 21.39 -8.42
N SER A 27 14.71 20.22 -8.53
CA SER A 27 13.60 19.83 -7.66
C SER A 27 13.99 18.82 -6.59
N THR A 28 13.32 18.90 -5.45
CA THR A 28 13.36 17.89 -4.36
C THR A 28 12.25 16.85 -4.50
N ILE A 29 11.53 16.88 -5.63
CA ILE A 29 10.35 16.07 -5.90
C ILE A 29 10.80 14.63 -6.21
N LEU A 30 10.13 13.65 -5.59
CA LEU A 30 10.46 12.24 -5.76
C LEU A 30 10.08 11.73 -7.16
N VAL A 31 8.88 12.08 -7.62
CA VAL A 31 8.29 11.52 -8.83
C VAL A 31 7.98 12.62 -9.85
N LEU A 32 8.53 12.48 -11.04
CA LEU A 32 8.18 13.27 -12.21
C LEU A 32 7.26 12.44 -13.11
N CYS A 33 5.96 12.73 -13.10
CA CYS A 33 4.98 12.06 -13.96
C CYS A 33 4.78 12.84 -15.26
N ILE A 34 5.16 12.24 -16.39
CA ILE A 34 4.98 12.81 -17.72
C ILE A 34 3.72 12.20 -18.33
N HIS A 35 2.67 13.00 -18.46
CA HIS A 35 1.38 12.53 -18.96
C HIS A 35 1.02 13.10 -20.33
N GLY A 36 0.24 12.37 -21.11
CA GLY A 36 -0.23 12.83 -22.41
C GLY A 36 -0.96 11.75 -23.20
N PRO A 37 -1.70 12.12 -24.27
CA PRO A 37 -2.49 11.17 -25.03
C PRO A 37 -1.65 10.05 -25.67
N ALA A 38 -2.30 8.96 -26.04
CA ALA A 38 -1.63 7.83 -26.67
C ALA A 38 -0.88 8.25 -27.95
N GLY A 39 0.34 7.77 -28.11
CA GLY A 39 1.13 8.01 -29.33
C GLY A 39 1.72 9.40 -29.48
N ILE A 40 1.64 10.25 -28.46
CA ILE A 40 2.31 11.56 -28.40
C ILE A 40 3.85 11.44 -28.35
N GLY A 41 4.41 10.27 -28.03
CA GLY A 41 5.85 10.01 -28.00
C GLY A 41 6.48 9.97 -26.61
N LYS A 42 5.70 9.59 -25.58
CA LYS A 42 6.19 9.40 -24.20
C LYS A 42 7.32 8.37 -24.11
N SER A 43 7.14 7.19 -24.71
CA SER A 43 8.18 6.15 -24.73
C SER A 43 9.48 6.58 -25.42
N THR A 44 9.38 7.43 -26.46
CA THR A 44 10.57 8.02 -27.11
C THR A 44 11.30 8.97 -26.17
N LEU A 45 10.55 9.79 -25.43
CA LEU A 45 11.11 10.68 -24.42
C LEU A 45 11.75 9.88 -23.27
N ALA A 46 11.07 8.85 -22.75
CA ALA A 46 11.61 7.96 -21.72
C ALA A 46 12.90 7.26 -22.17
N GLY A 47 12.96 6.83 -23.44
CA GLY A 47 14.18 6.27 -24.04
C GLY A 47 15.34 7.28 -24.08
N HIS A 48 15.09 8.51 -24.57
CA HIS A 48 16.13 9.55 -24.56
C HIS A 48 16.58 9.93 -23.14
N LEU A 49 15.66 10.04 -22.18
CA LEU A 49 16.00 10.29 -20.78
C LEU A 49 16.86 9.14 -20.22
N SER A 50 16.53 7.89 -20.55
CA SER A 50 17.32 6.73 -20.15
C SER A 50 18.76 6.82 -20.67
N ASP A 51 18.94 7.18 -21.94
CA ASP A 51 20.28 7.34 -22.52
C ASP A 51 21.05 8.53 -21.92
N GLU A 52 20.39 9.67 -21.70
CA GLU A 52 21.00 10.85 -21.07
C GLU A 52 21.45 10.56 -19.63
N PHE A 53 20.57 9.98 -18.80
CA PHE A 53 20.92 9.60 -17.42
C PHE A 53 21.93 8.46 -17.36
N ARG A 54 21.92 7.52 -18.33
CA ARG A 54 22.97 6.49 -18.43
C ARG A 54 24.32 7.11 -18.76
N SER A 55 24.37 8.06 -19.70
CA SER A 55 25.61 8.73 -20.10
C SER A 55 26.23 9.58 -18.98
N THR A 56 25.39 10.11 -18.08
CA THR A 56 25.82 10.87 -16.90
C THR A 56 26.05 9.99 -15.66
N GLY A 57 25.89 8.66 -15.78
CA GLY A 57 26.07 7.72 -14.66
C GLY A 57 24.95 7.74 -13.62
N ARG A 58 23.86 8.47 -13.88
CA ARG A 58 22.74 8.67 -12.94
C ARG A 58 21.59 7.69 -13.10
N LEU A 59 21.56 6.85 -14.13
CA LEU A 59 20.48 5.88 -14.33
C LEU A 59 20.62 4.70 -13.34
N ALA A 60 19.59 4.44 -12.53
CA ALA A 60 19.49 3.24 -11.69
C ALA A 60 18.84 2.07 -12.44
N ALA A 61 17.70 2.32 -13.09
CA ALA A 61 16.94 1.30 -13.83
C ALA A 61 16.03 1.94 -14.87
N SER A 62 15.67 1.18 -15.91
CA SER A 62 14.69 1.60 -16.91
C SER A 62 13.75 0.44 -17.27
N ILE A 63 12.47 0.57 -16.93
CA ILE A 63 11.44 -0.44 -17.21
C ILE A 63 10.46 0.09 -18.25
N PHE A 64 10.19 -0.72 -19.27
CA PHE A 64 9.21 -0.42 -20.31
C PHE A 64 8.08 -1.45 -20.27
N PHE A 65 6.93 -1.08 -19.70
CA PHE A 65 5.78 -1.99 -19.53
C PHE A 65 5.18 -2.45 -20.84
N SER A 66 5.37 -1.67 -21.90
CA SER A 66 5.04 -2.06 -23.28
C SER A 66 5.72 -3.34 -23.78
N ALA A 67 6.72 -3.86 -23.07
CA ALA A 67 7.44 -5.09 -23.38
C ALA A 67 7.17 -6.25 -22.38
N ILE A 68 6.39 -6.04 -21.32
CA ILE A 68 6.21 -6.97 -20.19
C ILE A 68 4.79 -7.56 -20.21
N ARG A 69 4.59 -8.78 -19.67
CA ARG A 69 3.26 -9.42 -19.57
C ARG A 69 2.50 -8.82 -18.37
N MET A 70 1.41 -8.11 -18.64
CA MET A 70 0.80 -7.19 -17.68
C MET A 70 -0.41 -7.73 -16.91
N GLU A 71 -1.03 -8.82 -17.35
CA GLU A 71 -2.23 -9.34 -16.68
C GLU A 71 -1.93 -10.10 -15.37
N SER A 72 -0.65 -10.35 -15.06
CA SER A 72 -0.22 -11.17 -13.92
C SER A 72 1.06 -10.68 -13.22
N SER A 73 1.48 -9.42 -13.41
CA SER A 73 2.68 -8.90 -12.74
C SER A 73 2.26 -7.99 -11.58
N ASP A 74 2.30 -8.53 -10.38
CA ASP A 74 2.07 -7.80 -9.14
C ASP A 74 3.19 -6.75 -8.89
N PRO A 75 2.95 -5.73 -8.04
CA PRO A 75 3.95 -4.72 -7.71
C PRO A 75 5.27 -5.25 -7.16
N GLU A 76 5.28 -6.36 -6.42
CA GLU A 76 6.51 -6.93 -5.87
C GLU A 76 7.40 -7.50 -6.97
N THR A 77 6.79 -8.16 -7.96
CA THR A 77 7.49 -8.65 -9.15
C THR A 77 8.12 -7.49 -9.91
N ILE A 78 7.43 -6.37 -10.07
CA ILE A 78 7.99 -5.17 -10.70
C ILE A 78 9.18 -4.61 -9.90
N VAL A 79 9.08 -4.55 -8.57
CA VAL A 79 10.20 -4.14 -7.72
C VAL A 79 11.41 -5.04 -7.88
N LYS A 80 11.21 -6.37 -7.94
CA LYS A 80 12.30 -7.33 -8.20
C LYS A 80 12.91 -7.14 -9.60
N MET A 81 12.11 -6.78 -10.60
CA MET A 81 12.62 -6.42 -11.93
C MET A 81 13.46 -5.14 -11.90
N ILE A 82 13.04 -4.12 -11.14
CA ILE A 82 13.84 -2.91 -10.92
C ILE A 82 15.17 -3.29 -10.28
N ALA A 83 15.16 -4.12 -9.24
CA ALA A 83 16.37 -4.58 -8.57
C ALA A 83 17.32 -5.33 -9.52
N HIS A 84 16.77 -6.20 -10.37
CA HIS A 84 17.55 -6.88 -11.39
C HIS A 84 18.23 -5.90 -12.35
N GLU A 85 17.50 -4.87 -12.83
CA GLU A 85 18.07 -3.81 -13.66
C GLU A 85 19.15 -3.00 -12.92
N ILE A 86 18.91 -2.66 -11.64
CA ILE A 86 19.91 -2.01 -10.77
C ILE A 86 21.17 -2.86 -10.71
N GLY A 87 21.07 -4.17 -10.46
CA GLY A 87 22.21 -5.07 -10.41
C GLY A 87 22.94 -5.21 -11.75
N CYS A 88 22.23 -5.09 -12.88
CA CYS A 88 22.82 -5.12 -14.21
C CYS A 88 23.62 -3.85 -14.53
N ILE A 89 23.11 -2.67 -14.13
CA ILE A 89 23.75 -1.38 -14.38
C ILE A 89 24.86 -1.11 -13.33
N HIS A 90 24.60 -1.47 -12.07
CA HIS A 90 25.46 -1.25 -10.91
C HIS A 90 25.76 -2.57 -10.19
N PRO A 91 26.74 -3.37 -10.67
CA PRO A 91 27.06 -4.67 -10.06
C PRO A 91 27.45 -4.61 -8.58
N GLN A 92 27.89 -3.45 -8.08
CA GLN A 92 28.21 -3.26 -6.66
C GLN A 92 26.98 -3.35 -5.75
N ALA A 93 25.77 -3.17 -6.29
CA ALA A 93 24.51 -3.28 -5.56
C ALA A 93 24.05 -4.75 -5.40
N ILE A 94 24.61 -5.69 -6.16
CA ILE A 94 24.20 -7.11 -6.18
C ILE A 94 24.23 -7.76 -4.77
N PRO A 95 25.25 -7.58 -3.92
CA PRO A 95 25.26 -8.17 -2.58
C PRO A 95 24.05 -7.76 -1.75
N LYS A 96 23.62 -6.50 -1.83
CA LYS A 96 22.43 -5.98 -1.14
C LYS A 96 21.13 -6.52 -1.74
N ILE A 97 21.08 -6.71 -3.05
CA ILE A 97 19.93 -7.33 -3.72
C ILE A 97 19.78 -8.80 -3.31
N VAL A 98 20.89 -9.54 -3.20
CA VAL A 98 20.87 -10.94 -2.72
C VAL A 98 20.42 -11.00 -1.26
N GLU A 99 20.89 -10.08 -0.41
CA GLU A 99 20.43 -9.96 0.98
C GLU A 99 18.91 -9.70 1.06
N ALA A 100 18.35 -8.92 0.13
CA ALA A 100 16.91 -8.69 0.02
C ALA A 100 16.15 -9.95 -0.43
N MET A 101 16.72 -10.79 -1.30
CA MET A 101 16.10 -12.05 -1.73
C MET A 101 15.84 -13.00 -0.56
N ASP A 102 16.76 -13.06 0.39
CA ASP A 102 16.61 -13.91 1.58
C ASP A 102 15.63 -13.33 2.61
N ARG A 103 15.37 -12.02 2.58
CA ARG A 103 14.61 -11.29 3.60
C ARG A 103 13.18 -10.91 3.22
N CYS A 104 12.84 -10.87 1.94
CA CYS A 104 11.56 -10.32 1.47
C CYS A 104 10.52 -11.37 1.09
N HIS A 105 10.50 -12.54 1.73
CA HIS A 105 9.47 -13.55 1.49
C HIS A 105 8.17 -13.20 2.25
N GLY A 106 7.10 -12.87 1.51
CA GLY A 106 5.77 -12.60 2.07
C GLY A 106 5.68 -11.26 2.83
N THR A 107 6.46 -10.27 2.42
CA THR A 107 6.56 -8.96 3.10
C THR A 107 5.76 -7.89 2.38
N SER A 108 5.54 -6.72 3.01
CA SER A 108 4.79 -5.64 2.37
C SER A 108 5.55 -5.02 1.19
N LEU A 109 4.83 -4.36 0.29
CA LEU A 109 5.42 -3.70 -0.87
C LEU A 109 6.42 -2.60 -0.47
N GLU A 110 6.21 -1.92 0.66
CA GLU A 110 7.13 -0.92 1.20
C GLU A 110 8.47 -1.56 1.61
N ILE A 111 8.44 -2.72 2.27
CA ILE A 111 9.65 -3.47 2.62
C ILE A 111 10.37 -3.90 1.33
N HIS A 112 9.64 -4.27 0.28
CA HIS A 112 10.25 -4.58 -1.01
C HIS A 112 10.94 -3.35 -1.60
N LEU A 113 10.28 -2.20 -1.64
CA LEU A 113 10.90 -0.95 -2.10
C LEU A 113 12.16 -0.60 -1.30
N GLN A 114 12.13 -0.83 0.02
CA GLN A 114 13.28 -0.60 0.88
C GLN A 114 14.46 -1.51 0.53
N GLN A 115 14.25 -2.82 0.56
CA GLN A 115 15.32 -3.80 0.51
C GLN A 115 15.83 -4.03 -0.92
N TYR A 116 14.94 -3.97 -1.93
CA TYR A 116 15.31 -4.24 -3.32
C TYR A 116 15.71 -2.99 -4.12
N ILE A 117 15.35 -1.78 -3.67
CA ILE A 117 15.67 -0.54 -4.37
C ILE A 117 16.50 0.38 -3.48
N LEU A 118 15.96 0.83 -2.34
CA LEU A 118 16.60 1.87 -1.54
C LEU A 118 17.96 1.45 -0.97
N GLU A 119 18.03 0.31 -0.28
CA GLU A 119 19.27 -0.19 0.34
C GLU A 119 20.37 -0.49 -0.70
N PRO A 120 20.06 -1.16 -1.83
CA PRO A 120 21.03 -1.33 -2.92
C PRO A 120 21.54 0.01 -3.46
N LEU A 121 20.68 0.99 -3.72
CA LEU A 121 21.10 2.30 -4.24
C LEU A 121 21.89 3.11 -3.21
N ARG A 122 21.47 3.08 -1.93
CA ARG A 122 22.17 3.73 -0.81
C ARG A 122 23.59 3.17 -0.64
N SER A 123 23.78 1.87 -0.83
CA SER A 123 25.10 1.22 -0.74
C SER A 123 26.10 1.69 -1.81
N LEU A 124 25.61 2.28 -2.92
CA LEU A 124 26.47 2.82 -3.98
C LEU A 124 27.11 4.16 -3.58
N GLY A 125 26.57 4.88 -2.57
CA GLY A 125 27.13 6.15 -2.10
C GLY A 125 27.18 7.24 -3.18
N HIS A 126 26.25 7.23 -4.13
CA HIS A 126 26.26 8.15 -5.27
C HIS A 126 25.97 9.60 -4.82
N PRO A 127 26.72 10.62 -5.27
CA PRO A 127 26.60 12.00 -4.78
C PRO A 127 25.34 12.74 -5.24
N GLN A 128 24.61 12.17 -6.19
CA GLN A 128 23.37 12.70 -6.76
C GLN A 128 22.33 11.59 -6.81
N PRO A 129 21.02 11.92 -6.80
CA PRO A 129 19.98 10.90 -6.86
C PRO A 129 20.06 10.11 -8.15
N LEU A 130 19.94 8.80 -8.03
CA LEU A 130 19.85 7.87 -9.15
C LEU A 130 18.41 7.80 -9.65
N ILE A 131 18.24 7.72 -10.96
CA ILE A 131 16.94 7.85 -11.64
C ILE A 131 16.43 6.49 -12.06
N ILE A 132 15.20 6.18 -11.68
CA ILE A 132 14.44 5.03 -12.16
C ILE A 132 13.38 5.53 -13.14
N ILE A 133 13.42 5.03 -14.38
CA ILE A 133 12.47 5.40 -15.42
C ILE A 133 11.48 4.26 -15.62
N MET A 134 10.19 4.56 -15.59
CA MET A 134 9.12 3.59 -15.83
C MET A 134 8.19 4.12 -16.92
N ASP A 135 8.19 3.44 -18.06
CA ASP A 135 7.42 3.85 -19.23
C ASP A 135 6.13 3.05 -19.39
N ALA A 136 5.03 3.75 -19.72
CA ALA A 136 3.69 3.23 -19.95
C ALA A 136 3.05 2.63 -18.70
N MET A 137 3.01 3.40 -17.60
CA MET A 137 2.32 3.01 -16.35
C MET A 137 0.85 2.67 -16.59
N ASP A 138 0.21 3.33 -17.57
CA ASP A 138 -1.16 3.06 -18.00
C ASP A 138 -1.37 1.66 -18.60
N GLU A 139 -0.31 1.00 -19.08
CA GLU A 139 -0.35 -0.38 -19.55
C GLU A 139 -0.28 -1.40 -18.39
N TRP A 140 -0.06 -0.93 -17.15
CA TRP A 140 0.01 -1.75 -15.95
C TRP A 140 -1.21 -1.59 -15.06
N ARG A 141 -1.95 -2.67 -14.82
CA ARG A 141 -3.20 -2.61 -14.05
C ARG A 141 -2.99 -2.19 -12.58
N ASP A 142 -1.95 -2.71 -11.93
CA ASP A 142 -1.69 -2.50 -10.50
C ASP A 142 -0.73 -1.32 -10.23
N HIS A 143 -0.50 -0.46 -11.23
CA HIS A 143 0.29 0.76 -11.07
C HIS A 143 -0.23 1.70 -9.97
N PRO A 144 -1.54 1.78 -9.64
CA PRO A 144 -2.01 2.62 -8.53
C PRO A 144 -1.41 2.19 -7.19
N THR A 145 -1.41 0.89 -6.90
CA THR A 145 -0.87 0.32 -5.65
C THR A 145 0.61 0.64 -5.53
N PHE A 146 1.37 0.43 -6.60
CA PHE A 146 2.79 0.78 -6.63
C PHE A 146 3.05 2.27 -6.47
N THR A 147 2.29 3.12 -7.19
CA THR A 147 2.46 4.57 -7.13
C THR A 147 2.16 5.09 -5.73
N LYS A 148 1.15 4.54 -5.05
CA LYS A 148 0.84 4.85 -3.64
C LYS A 148 2.00 4.45 -2.72
N ALA A 149 2.60 3.28 -2.94
CA ALA A 149 3.73 2.82 -2.15
C ALA A 149 5.00 3.66 -2.35
N LEU A 150 5.21 4.29 -3.52
CA LEU A 150 6.38 5.15 -3.78
C LEU A 150 6.55 6.28 -2.78
N ALA A 151 5.46 6.77 -2.21
CA ALA A 151 5.55 7.85 -1.24
C ALA A 151 6.28 7.47 0.05
N PHE A 152 6.50 6.19 0.31
CA PHE A 152 7.51 5.72 1.27
C PHE A 152 8.87 6.40 1.06
N LEU A 153 9.26 6.59 -0.19
CA LEU A 153 10.55 7.12 -0.59
C LEU A 153 10.58 8.65 -0.68
N ASN A 154 9.53 9.36 -0.23
CA ASN A 154 9.45 10.83 -0.33
C ASN A 154 10.65 11.53 0.33
N SER A 155 11.08 11.04 1.50
CA SER A 155 12.25 11.55 2.23
C SER A 155 13.59 11.15 1.59
N GLU A 156 13.58 10.21 0.65
CA GLU A 156 14.76 9.60 0.03
C GLU A 156 15.03 10.16 -1.38
N SER A 157 14.45 11.30 -1.72
CA SER A 157 14.60 11.95 -3.05
C SER A 157 16.04 12.42 -3.35
N SER A 158 16.92 12.42 -2.35
CA SER A 158 18.36 12.62 -2.49
C SER A 158 19.11 11.37 -2.97
N ILE A 159 18.54 10.17 -2.76
CA ILE A 159 19.12 8.88 -3.16
C ILE A 159 18.49 8.38 -4.47
N VAL A 160 17.16 8.45 -4.58
CA VAL A 160 16.41 7.91 -5.71
C VAL A 160 15.30 8.83 -6.16
N LYS A 161 15.09 8.94 -7.48
CA LYS A 161 13.93 9.61 -8.07
C LYS A 161 13.31 8.78 -9.17
N PHE A 162 12.01 8.97 -9.39
CA PHE A 162 11.24 8.25 -10.40
C PHE A 162 10.78 9.17 -11.51
N ILE A 163 10.93 8.72 -12.75
CA ILE A 163 10.29 9.34 -13.92
C ILE A 163 9.28 8.34 -14.47
N LEU A 164 8.00 8.68 -14.35
CA LEU A 164 6.89 7.84 -14.77
C LEU A 164 6.26 8.42 -16.04
N THR A 165 5.87 7.60 -17.00
CA THR A 165 5.04 8.04 -18.12
C THR A 165 3.64 7.45 -18.05
N ASP A 166 2.62 8.28 -18.28
CA ASP A 166 1.21 7.91 -18.14
C ASP A 166 0.33 8.58 -19.22
N ARG A 167 -0.90 8.12 -19.40
CA ARG A 167 -1.93 8.78 -20.22
C ARG A 167 -2.60 9.92 -19.48
N LEU A 168 -3.02 9.63 -18.26
CA LEU A 168 -3.80 10.57 -17.46
C LEU A 168 -2.89 11.26 -16.46
N ASN A 169 -3.32 12.44 -16.03
CA ASN A 169 -2.69 13.08 -14.90
C ASN A 169 -3.13 12.31 -13.64
N PRO A 170 -2.20 11.68 -12.90
CA PRO A 170 -2.55 10.84 -11.75
C PRO A 170 -3.23 11.63 -10.62
N CYS A 171 -2.88 12.90 -10.44
CA CYS A 171 -3.52 13.80 -9.49
C CYS A 171 -4.94 14.19 -9.92
N ALA A 172 -5.18 14.35 -11.23
CA ALA A 172 -6.51 14.67 -11.75
C ALA A 172 -7.47 13.47 -11.71
N SER A 173 -6.95 12.24 -11.79
CA SER A 173 -7.73 11.01 -11.74
C SER A 173 -8.20 10.60 -10.33
N ARG A 174 -7.91 11.41 -9.29
CA ARG A 174 -8.28 11.12 -7.88
C ARG A 174 -7.86 9.71 -7.44
N LEU A 175 -6.67 9.28 -7.85
CA LEU A 175 -6.10 8.01 -7.42
C LEU A 175 -5.96 8.00 -5.89
N PRO A 176 -6.59 7.06 -5.16
CA PRO A 176 -6.55 7.05 -3.70
C PRO A 176 -5.11 6.98 -3.18
N GLY A 177 -4.71 7.95 -2.35
CA GLY A 177 -3.37 8.02 -1.77
C GLY A 177 -2.31 8.70 -2.64
N ILE A 178 -2.65 9.15 -3.86
CA ILE A 178 -1.72 9.88 -4.74
C ILE A 178 -1.27 11.21 -4.13
N ASP A 179 -2.16 11.86 -3.35
CA ASP A 179 -1.91 13.14 -2.68
C ASP A 179 -0.78 13.07 -1.65
N ARG A 180 -0.46 11.84 -1.22
CA ARG A 180 0.62 11.58 -0.27
C ARG A 180 1.98 11.43 -0.98
N VAL A 181 2.03 11.23 -2.29
CA VAL A 181 3.29 11.10 -3.06
C VAL A 181 3.76 12.47 -3.53
N SER A 182 5.05 12.78 -3.35
CA SER A 182 5.66 13.99 -3.91
C SER A 182 5.80 13.86 -5.43
N ILE A 183 4.73 14.23 -6.16
CA ILE A 183 4.61 14.13 -7.61
C ILE A 183 4.55 15.51 -8.25
N TYR A 184 5.36 15.72 -9.29
CA TYR A 184 5.17 16.78 -10.27
C TYR A 184 4.64 16.20 -11.58
N THR A 185 3.57 16.79 -12.11
CA THR A 185 2.98 16.34 -13.37
C THR A 185 3.36 17.27 -14.52
N HIS A 186 3.90 16.71 -15.60
CA HIS A 186 4.25 17.43 -16.82
C HIS A 186 3.38 16.95 -17.99
N ALA A 187 2.54 17.84 -18.51
CA ALA A 187 1.75 17.56 -19.70
C ALA A 187 2.62 17.62 -20.96
N LEU A 188 2.81 16.49 -21.62
CA LEU A 188 3.63 16.40 -22.82
C LEU A 188 2.86 16.88 -24.05
N GLY A 189 3.35 17.96 -24.67
CA GLY A 189 2.78 18.51 -25.90
C GLY A 189 3.19 17.73 -27.17
N PRO A 190 2.57 18.05 -28.32
CA PRO A 190 2.96 17.50 -29.62
C PRO A 190 4.40 17.88 -30.00
N ILE A 191 5.05 17.04 -30.82
CA ILE A 191 6.38 17.37 -31.37
C ILE A 191 6.24 18.53 -32.36
N SER A 192 7.24 19.42 -32.40
CA SER A 192 7.24 20.56 -33.32
C SER A 192 7.19 20.10 -34.79
N ASN A 193 6.54 20.91 -35.62
CA ASN A 193 6.38 20.62 -37.04
C ASN A 193 7.74 20.55 -37.76
N GLU A 194 8.75 21.30 -37.30
CA GLU A 194 10.10 21.27 -37.88
C GLU A 194 10.73 19.89 -37.72
N VAL A 195 10.61 19.28 -36.54
CA VAL A 195 11.16 17.94 -36.27
C VAL A 195 10.41 16.87 -37.05
N ILE A 196 9.08 16.95 -37.13
CA ILE A 196 8.26 16.03 -37.95
C ILE A 196 8.58 16.18 -39.44
N LYS A 197 8.81 17.41 -39.93
CA LYS A 197 9.23 17.67 -41.31
C LYS A 197 10.56 16.98 -41.62
N VAL A 198 11.55 17.09 -40.73
CA VAL A 198 12.83 16.36 -40.87
C VAL A 198 12.61 14.84 -40.84
N TYR A 199 11.66 14.36 -40.03
CA TYR A 199 11.34 12.93 -39.96
C TYR A 199 10.83 12.40 -41.30
N PHE A 200 9.85 13.10 -41.89
CA PHE A 200 9.33 12.73 -43.21
C PHE A 200 10.40 12.84 -44.30
N GLN A 201 11.22 13.90 -44.30
CA GLN A 201 12.30 14.04 -45.27
C GLN A 201 13.30 12.88 -45.22
N LYS A 202 13.67 12.43 -44.00
CA LYS A 202 14.57 11.29 -43.81
C LYS A 202 13.96 9.98 -44.30
N TYR A 203 12.75 9.66 -43.84
CA TYR A 203 12.19 8.33 -44.02
C TYR A 203 11.42 8.13 -45.34
N LEU A 204 10.87 9.19 -45.95
CA LEU A 204 10.31 9.11 -47.31
C LEU A 204 11.40 8.82 -48.35
N GLY A 205 12.66 9.19 -48.07
CA GLY A 205 13.80 8.81 -48.89
C GLY A 205 14.11 7.31 -48.88
N MET A 206 13.68 6.59 -47.83
CA MET A 206 13.87 5.14 -47.70
C MET A 206 12.71 4.33 -48.31
N VAL A 207 11.59 4.98 -48.63
CA VAL A 207 10.46 4.34 -49.30
C VAL A 207 10.87 3.89 -50.70
N SER A 208 10.52 2.65 -51.05
CA SER A 208 10.78 2.09 -52.38
C SER A 208 9.74 2.58 -53.38
N TRP A 209 9.97 3.76 -53.94
CA TRP A 209 9.08 4.36 -54.93
C TRP A 209 9.10 3.66 -56.29
N VAL A 210 7.99 3.77 -57.03
CA VAL A 210 7.78 3.17 -58.36
C VAL A 210 7.59 4.27 -59.41
N ASP A 211 7.95 4.00 -60.66
CA ASP A 211 7.78 4.90 -61.82
C ASP A 211 8.46 6.27 -61.71
N GLY A 212 9.56 6.36 -60.97
CA GLY A 212 10.33 7.59 -60.79
C GLY A 212 9.61 8.68 -59.97
N ARG A 213 8.39 8.41 -59.47
CA ARG A 213 7.64 9.31 -58.59
C ARG A 213 8.27 9.31 -57.21
N LYS A 214 8.23 10.45 -56.51
CA LYS A 214 8.64 10.59 -55.10
C LYS A 214 7.73 11.60 -54.42
N ALA A 215 7.70 11.58 -53.09
CA ALA A 215 7.05 12.65 -52.32
C ALA A 215 7.66 14.02 -52.68
N SER A 216 6.79 14.97 -53.02
CA SER A 216 7.18 16.36 -53.25
C SER A 216 7.41 17.09 -51.92
N SER A 217 8.02 18.27 -51.96
CA SER A 217 8.15 19.12 -50.77
C SER A 217 6.78 19.56 -50.22
N ALA A 218 5.79 19.75 -51.10
CA ALA A 218 4.43 20.08 -50.71
C ALA A 218 3.76 18.90 -49.97
N ASP A 219 3.97 17.66 -50.43
CA ASP A 219 3.46 16.47 -49.73
C ASP A 219 4.04 16.37 -48.32
N VAL A 220 5.34 16.67 -48.15
CA VAL A 220 5.99 16.69 -46.84
C VAL A 220 5.35 17.73 -45.92
N GLU A 221 5.05 18.92 -46.43
CA GLU A 221 4.39 19.98 -45.65
C GLU A 221 2.99 19.58 -45.23
N THR A 222 2.19 19.05 -46.16
CA THR A 222 0.85 18.56 -45.82
C THR A 222 0.87 17.39 -44.85
N LEU A 223 1.78 16.42 -45.00
CA LEU A 223 1.93 15.32 -44.04
C LEU A 223 2.34 15.82 -42.65
N THR A 224 3.20 16.83 -42.60
CA THR A 224 3.62 17.47 -41.34
C THR A 224 2.42 18.11 -40.64
N GLU A 225 1.62 18.88 -41.38
CA GLU A 225 0.39 19.50 -40.85
C GLU A 225 -0.64 18.46 -40.40
N LEU A 226 -0.88 17.44 -41.23
CA LEU A 226 -1.82 16.36 -40.92
C LEU A 226 -1.41 15.60 -39.67
N SER A 227 -0.11 15.40 -39.42
CA SER A 227 0.36 14.67 -38.24
C SER A 227 -0.09 15.29 -36.91
N GLY A 228 -0.36 16.60 -36.87
CA GLY A 228 -0.63 17.32 -35.63
C GLY A 228 0.48 17.19 -34.58
N GLY A 229 1.72 16.88 -35.01
CA GLY A 229 2.85 16.61 -34.13
C GLY A 229 2.79 15.27 -33.39
N LEU A 230 1.94 14.33 -33.83
CA LEU A 230 1.89 12.96 -33.30
C LEU A 230 2.93 12.04 -33.97
N PRO A 231 3.91 11.53 -33.21
CA PRO A 231 4.93 10.65 -33.77
C PRO A 231 4.38 9.29 -34.20
N ILE A 232 3.37 8.74 -33.50
CA ILE A 232 2.76 7.45 -33.89
C ILE A 232 2.11 7.55 -35.27
N TRP A 233 1.45 8.67 -35.57
CA TRP A 233 0.79 8.92 -36.84
C TRP A 233 1.83 8.94 -37.97
N SER A 234 2.90 9.72 -37.77
CA SER A 234 3.98 9.85 -38.75
C SER A 234 4.67 8.51 -39.04
N SER A 235 4.94 7.72 -37.99
CA SER A 235 5.52 6.38 -38.14
C SER A 235 4.60 5.40 -38.86
N THR A 236 3.29 5.47 -38.58
CA THR A 236 2.28 4.63 -39.24
C THR A 236 2.23 4.95 -40.73
N VAL A 237 2.26 6.24 -41.13
CA VAL A 237 2.31 6.65 -42.54
C VAL A 237 3.55 6.11 -43.24
N ILE A 238 4.74 6.25 -42.64
CA ILE A 238 5.99 5.72 -43.21
C ILE A 238 5.93 4.19 -43.37
N LEU A 239 5.43 3.47 -42.36
CA LEU A 239 5.28 2.02 -42.41
C LEU A 239 4.33 1.59 -43.52
N LEU A 240 3.20 2.29 -43.71
CA LEU A 240 2.29 2.06 -44.82
C LEU A 240 3.00 2.30 -46.15
N LEU A 241 3.62 3.45 -46.36
CA LEU A 241 4.31 3.75 -47.63
C LEU A 241 5.47 2.79 -47.93
N SER A 242 6.14 2.28 -46.89
CA SER A 242 7.24 1.32 -47.01
C SER A 242 6.77 -0.12 -47.19
N HIS A 243 5.49 -0.41 -46.96
CA HIS A 243 4.94 -1.75 -47.11
C HIS A 243 4.70 -2.06 -48.60
N PRO A 244 5.17 -3.20 -49.12
CA PRO A 244 4.93 -3.58 -50.50
C PRO A 244 3.48 -4.05 -50.67
N PHE A 245 2.60 -3.14 -51.08
CA PHE A 245 1.25 -3.47 -51.50
C PHE A 245 1.27 -4.07 -52.91
N ASN A 246 0.56 -5.19 -53.09
CA ASN A 246 0.44 -5.83 -54.41
C ASN A 246 -0.42 -5.02 -55.40
N GLU A 247 -1.28 -4.11 -54.91
CA GLU A 247 -2.34 -3.45 -55.71
C GLU A 247 -2.19 -1.91 -55.79
N SER A 248 -1.51 -1.25 -54.86
CA SER A 248 -1.39 0.22 -54.83
C SER A 248 0.07 0.66 -54.59
N PRO A 249 0.71 1.36 -55.53
CA PRO A 249 2.06 1.87 -55.32
C PRO A 249 2.08 2.97 -54.23
N PRO A 250 3.24 3.23 -53.57
CA PRO A 250 3.32 4.18 -52.46
C PRO A 250 2.81 5.60 -52.79
N HIS A 251 2.91 6.05 -54.04
CA HIS A 251 2.45 7.37 -54.43
C HIS A 251 0.92 7.53 -54.47
N GLU A 252 0.16 6.45 -54.73
CA GLU A 252 -1.31 6.50 -54.64
C GLU A 252 -1.76 6.56 -53.17
N ILE A 253 -1.09 5.79 -52.31
CA ILE A 253 -1.33 5.80 -50.86
C ILE A 253 -1.03 7.18 -50.29
N LEU A 254 0.10 7.78 -50.68
CA LEU A 254 0.45 9.13 -50.30
C LEU A 254 -0.61 10.14 -50.75
N ALA A 255 -1.04 10.09 -52.01
CA ALA A 255 -2.02 11.02 -52.56
C ALA A 255 -3.38 10.95 -51.81
N GLU A 256 -3.80 9.75 -51.39
CA GLU A 256 -5.02 9.60 -50.61
C GLU A 256 -4.88 10.18 -49.19
N ILE A 257 -3.75 9.92 -48.53
CA ILE A 257 -3.47 10.46 -47.18
C ILE A 257 -3.43 11.99 -47.23
N VAL A 258 -2.68 12.57 -48.18
CA VAL A 258 -2.59 14.02 -48.39
C VAL A 258 -3.94 14.63 -48.79
N GLY A 259 -4.75 13.90 -49.57
CA GLY A 259 -6.09 14.33 -49.97
C GLY A 259 -7.12 14.34 -48.82
N SER A 260 -6.84 13.68 -47.70
CA SER A 260 -7.71 13.65 -46.53
C SER A 260 -7.62 14.99 -45.76
N ARG A 261 -8.57 15.91 -46.00
CA ARG A 261 -8.57 17.28 -45.41
C ARG A 261 -8.84 17.38 -43.90
N ARG A 262 -8.66 16.31 -43.11
CA ARG A 262 -8.94 16.31 -41.65
C ARG A 262 -7.64 16.38 -40.85
N GLN A 263 -7.43 17.48 -40.12
CA GLN A 263 -6.33 17.61 -39.15
C GLN A 263 -6.54 16.67 -37.95
N VAL A 264 -5.43 16.16 -37.40
CA VAL A 264 -5.39 15.15 -36.32
C VAL A 264 -5.57 15.73 -34.91
N GLY A 265 -5.95 17.01 -34.77
CA GLY A 265 -6.05 17.72 -33.48
C GLY A 265 -7.08 17.21 -32.46
N GLY A 266 -7.70 16.04 -32.68
CA GLY A 266 -8.57 15.34 -31.73
C GLY A 266 -8.37 13.82 -31.77
N SER A 267 -8.94 13.09 -30.80
CA SER A 267 -8.86 11.61 -30.68
C SER A 267 -9.21 10.84 -31.95
N ASP A 268 -9.96 11.46 -32.87
CA ASP A 268 -10.48 10.84 -34.10
C ASP A 268 -9.48 10.79 -35.27
N GLY A 269 -8.38 11.56 -35.24
CA GLY A 269 -7.43 11.63 -36.35
C GLY A 269 -6.63 10.35 -36.59
N LEU A 270 -6.17 9.71 -35.50
CA LEU A 270 -5.44 8.45 -35.58
C LEU A 270 -6.38 7.29 -35.93
N GLY A 271 -7.62 7.30 -35.42
CA GLY A 271 -8.66 6.34 -35.79
C GLY A 271 -9.01 6.40 -37.28
N GLY A 272 -9.05 7.61 -37.87
CA GLY A 272 -9.21 7.79 -39.32
C GLY A 272 -8.08 7.14 -40.13
N LEU A 273 -6.83 7.33 -39.71
CA LEU A 273 -5.67 6.71 -40.36
C LEU A 273 -5.74 5.18 -40.28
N TYR A 274 -6.06 4.62 -39.10
CA TYR A 274 -6.22 3.17 -38.93
C TYR A 274 -7.36 2.61 -39.77
N SER A 275 -8.51 3.30 -39.83
CA SER A 275 -9.65 2.91 -40.65
C SER A 275 -9.26 2.79 -42.13
N SER A 276 -8.65 3.83 -42.70
CA SER A 276 -8.21 3.82 -44.10
C SER A 276 -7.10 2.79 -44.35
N ALA A 277 -6.18 2.63 -43.41
CA ALA A 277 -5.13 1.62 -43.50
C ALA A 277 -5.72 0.20 -43.54
N LEU A 278 -6.63 -0.14 -42.61
CA LEU A 278 -7.28 -1.44 -42.56
C LEU A 278 -8.15 -1.70 -43.78
N GLY A 279 -8.86 -0.68 -44.28
CA GLY A 279 -9.61 -0.77 -45.54
C GLY A 279 -8.74 -1.16 -46.74
N ARG A 280 -7.51 -0.67 -46.79
CA ARG A 280 -6.54 -0.98 -47.86
C ARG A 280 -5.84 -2.32 -47.66
N LEU A 281 -5.49 -2.65 -46.42
CA LEU A 281 -4.83 -3.90 -46.05
C LEU A 281 -5.78 -5.11 -46.18
N PHE A 282 -7.07 -4.90 -45.93
CA PHE A 282 -8.12 -5.92 -45.98
C PHE A 282 -9.35 -5.41 -46.77
N PRO A 283 -9.25 -5.30 -48.10
CA PRO A 283 -10.28 -4.65 -48.93
C PRO A 283 -11.55 -5.50 -49.13
N SER A 284 -11.43 -6.82 -49.09
CA SER A 284 -12.56 -7.73 -49.28
C SER A 284 -13.22 -8.12 -47.95
N PRO A 285 -14.55 -8.37 -47.93
CA PRO A 285 -15.23 -8.85 -46.72
C PRO A 285 -14.61 -10.13 -46.12
N GLU A 286 -14.11 -11.02 -46.98
CA GLU A 286 -13.45 -12.26 -46.55
C GLU A 286 -12.09 -11.95 -45.88
N ALA A 287 -11.31 -11.00 -46.40
CA ALA A 287 -10.07 -10.56 -45.76
C ALA A 287 -10.32 -9.90 -44.40
N GLN A 288 -11.37 -9.06 -44.30
CA GLN A 288 -11.80 -8.41 -43.05
C GLN A 288 -12.23 -9.43 -42.00
N LYS A 289 -12.95 -10.48 -42.41
CA LYS A 289 -13.32 -11.60 -41.53
C LYS A 289 -12.10 -12.31 -40.95
N TYR A 290 -11.11 -12.64 -41.78
CA TYR A 290 -9.88 -13.28 -41.30
C TYR A 290 -9.04 -12.34 -40.43
N PHE A 291 -9.01 -11.04 -40.73
CA PHE A 291 -8.40 -10.04 -39.87
C PHE A 291 -9.03 -10.05 -38.47
N ARG A 292 -10.36 -9.90 -38.35
CA ARG A 292 -11.05 -9.90 -37.05
C ARG A 292 -10.76 -11.17 -36.26
N ARG A 293 -10.81 -12.34 -36.92
CA ARG A 293 -10.53 -13.63 -36.28
C ARG A 293 -9.08 -13.77 -35.82
N HIS A 294 -8.11 -13.38 -36.65
CA HIS A 294 -6.70 -13.42 -36.31
C HIS A 294 -6.37 -12.44 -35.19
N MET A 295 -6.79 -11.18 -35.32
CA MET A 295 -6.48 -10.11 -34.38
C MET A 295 -7.19 -10.32 -33.05
N GLY A 296 -8.47 -10.70 -33.05
CA GLY A 296 -9.18 -11.06 -31.82
C GLY A 296 -8.51 -12.21 -31.09
N ALA A 297 -8.07 -13.25 -31.81
CA ALA A 297 -7.34 -14.34 -31.18
C ALA A 297 -5.98 -13.91 -30.63
N ASN A 298 -5.29 -12.99 -31.32
CA ASN A 298 -4.02 -12.41 -30.87
C ASN A 298 -4.18 -11.59 -29.58
N MET A 299 -5.32 -10.92 -29.41
CA MET A 299 -5.64 -10.13 -28.22
C MET A 299 -6.03 -10.97 -27.01
N ALA A 300 -6.71 -12.10 -27.22
CA ALA A 300 -7.09 -13.01 -26.14
C ALA A 300 -5.96 -13.96 -25.72
N LEU A 301 -4.91 -14.12 -26.54
CA LEU A 301 -3.82 -15.07 -26.34
C LEU A 301 -3.03 -14.78 -25.05
N GLN A 302 -2.84 -15.80 -24.22
CA GLN A 302 -2.16 -15.69 -22.91
C GLN A 302 -0.65 -15.97 -23.01
N GLU A 303 -0.22 -16.75 -24.00
CA GLU A 303 1.17 -17.13 -24.22
C GLU A 303 1.49 -17.25 -25.72
N PRO A 304 2.73 -16.95 -26.16
CA PRO A 304 3.11 -17.10 -27.55
C PRO A 304 2.94 -18.53 -28.05
N LEU A 305 2.37 -18.70 -29.24
CA LEU A 305 2.19 -20.00 -29.89
C LEU A 305 2.97 -20.06 -31.20
N SER A 306 3.36 -21.27 -31.62
CA SER A 306 3.89 -21.45 -32.97
C SER A 306 2.79 -21.20 -34.02
N LEU A 307 3.20 -20.91 -35.26
CA LEU A 307 2.28 -20.71 -36.39
C LEU A 307 1.28 -21.88 -36.56
N VAL A 308 1.75 -23.12 -36.38
CA VAL A 308 0.92 -24.33 -36.56
C VAL A 308 -0.12 -24.45 -35.45
N GLU A 309 0.28 -24.15 -34.22
CA GLU A 309 -0.58 -24.21 -33.05
C GLU A 309 -1.63 -23.11 -33.08
N PHE A 310 -1.24 -21.88 -33.41
CA PHE A 310 -2.18 -20.78 -33.60
C PHE A 310 -3.12 -21.03 -34.79
N SER A 311 -2.65 -21.67 -35.86
CA SER A 311 -3.49 -22.11 -36.99
C SER A 311 -4.56 -23.09 -36.55
N THR A 312 -4.22 -24.01 -35.66
CA THR A 312 -5.16 -24.98 -35.08
C THR A 312 -6.12 -24.29 -34.12
N LEU A 313 -5.62 -23.40 -33.25
CA LEU A 313 -6.42 -22.66 -32.27
C LEU A 313 -7.45 -21.74 -32.93
N THR A 314 -7.07 -21.08 -34.02
CA THR A 314 -7.94 -20.13 -34.71
C THR A 314 -8.70 -20.76 -35.87
N GLY A 315 -8.37 -21.98 -36.30
CA GLY A 315 -8.91 -22.58 -37.53
C GLY A 315 -8.57 -21.82 -38.81
N ILE A 316 -7.61 -20.88 -38.77
CA ILE A 316 -7.14 -20.15 -39.96
C ILE A 316 -5.98 -20.94 -40.57
N PRO A 317 -5.99 -21.27 -41.87
CA PRO A 317 -4.88 -21.93 -42.54
C PRO A 317 -3.55 -21.18 -42.36
N SER A 318 -2.45 -21.91 -42.12
CA SER A 318 -1.14 -21.31 -41.80
C SER A 318 -0.61 -20.37 -42.89
N HIS A 319 -0.95 -20.62 -44.17
CA HIS A 319 -0.57 -19.73 -45.28
C HIS A 319 -1.33 -18.38 -45.22
N LEU A 320 -2.60 -18.39 -44.80
CA LEU A 320 -3.37 -17.16 -44.59
C LEU A 320 -2.86 -16.41 -43.36
N ILE A 321 -2.49 -17.11 -42.27
CA ILE A 321 -1.88 -16.46 -41.11
C ILE A 321 -0.59 -15.77 -41.50
N LYS A 322 0.32 -16.43 -42.24
CA LYS A 322 1.54 -15.79 -42.74
C LYS A 322 1.23 -14.54 -43.57
N ARG A 323 0.20 -14.61 -44.43
CA ARG A 323 -0.24 -13.45 -45.21
C ARG A 323 -0.76 -12.33 -44.32
N ILE A 324 -1.61 -12.63 -43.34
CA ILE A 324 -2.18 -11.66 -42.40
C ILE A 324 -1.08 -11.05 -41.53
N GLN A 325 -0.14 -11.84 -41.01
CA GLN A 325 1.01 -11.34 -40.25
C GLN A 325 1.88 -10.41 -41.11
N PHE A 326 2.13 -10.80 -42.36
CA PHE A 326 2.85 -9.95 -43.31
C PHE A 326 2.10 -8.62 -43.53
N THR A 327 0.80 -8.68 -43.80
CA THR A 327 -0.06 -7.50 -43.99
C THR A 327 -0.11 -6.61 -42.74
N LEU A 328 -0.30 -7.20 -41.55
CA LEU A 328 -0.34 -6.46 -40.29
C LEU A 328 1.01 -5.89 -39.86
N SER A 329 2.11 -6.38 -40.42
CA SER A 329 3.42 -5.76 -40.19
C SER A 329 3.50 -4.30 -40.66
N ALA A 330 2.55 -3.85 -41.50
CA ALA A 330 2.38 -2.44 -41.86
C ALA A 330 1.88 -1.55 -40.69
N LEU A 331 1.29 -2.16 -39.65
CA LEU A 331 0.75 -1.49 -38.47
C LEU A 331 1.47 -1.90 -37.15
N GLN A 332 2.45 -2.80 -37.25
CA GLN A 332 3.29 -3.19 -36.11
C GLN A 332 4.38 -2.15 -35.89
N THR A 333 4.25 -1.40 -34.80
CA THR A 333 5.22 -0.38 -34.40
C THR A 333 6.23 -0.89 -33.37
N ARG A 334 6.00 -2.10 -32.82
CA ARG A 334 6.91 -2.81 -31.90
C ARG A 334 7.54 -4.02 -32.62
N SER A 335 8.70 -4.48 -32.13
CA SER A 335 9.40 -5.66 -32.67
C SER A 335 9.21 -6.86 -31.76
N PRO A 336 9.17 -8.10 -32.30
CA PRO A 336 9.08 -9.30 -31.48
C PRO A 336 10.34 -9.47 -30.60
N PRO A 337 10.22 -10.13 -29.43
CA PRO A 337 11.37 -10.43 -28.59
C PRO A 337 12.44 -11.25 -29.34
N PRO A 338 13.74 -10.97 -29.14
CA PRO A 338 14.83 -11.68 -29.81
C PRO A 338 14.73 -13.20 -29.62
N GLY A 339 14.89 -13.97 -30.70
CA GLY A 339 14.83 -15.43 -30.68
C GLY A 339 13.42 -16.02 -30.75
N SER A 340 12.38 -15.20 -30.79
CA SER A 340 10.97 -15.61 -30.88
C SER A 340 10.24 -15.06 -32.11
N GLU A 341 10.98 -14.63 -33.14
CA GLU A 341 10.45 -13.88 -34.29
C GLU A 341 9.46 -14.68 -35.15
N LYS A 342 9.48 -16.01 -35.02
CA LYS A 342 8.58 -16.93 -35.75
C LYS A 342 7.32 -17.29 -34.96
N MET A 343 7.21 -16.87 -33.70
CA MET A 343 6.06 -17.14 -32.86
C MET A 343 4.97 -16.09 -33.06
N ILE A 344 3.74 -16.46 -32.71
CA ILE A 344 2.60 -15.56 -32.66
C ILE A 344 2.43 -15.13 -31.22
N HIS A 345 2.74 -13.87 -30.96
CA HIS A 345 2.71 -13.27 -29.64
C HIS A 345 1.32 -12.67 -29.34
N PRO A 346 0.99 -12.46 -28.05
CA PRO A 346 -0.12 -11.60 -27.66
C PRO A 346 -0.05 -10.20 -28.31
N ALA A 347 -1.20 -9.58 -28.54
CA ALA A 347 -1.28 -8.35 -29.34
C ALA A 347 -0.52 -7.17 -28.72
N THR A 348 -0.52 -7.09 -27.39
CA THR A 348 0.21 -6.07 -26.61
C THR A 348 1.72 -6.11 -26.85
N THR A 349 2.28 -7.25 -27.28
CA THR A 349 3.70 -7.38 -27.58
C THR A 349 4.11 -6.68 -28.88
N LEU A 350 3.24 -6.64 -29.90
CA LEU A 350 3.61 -6.20 -31.27
C LEU A 350 2.94 -4.90 -31.71
N PHE A 351 1.79 -4.57 -31.14
CA PHE A 351 1.02 -3.40 -31.52
C PHE A 351 1.05 -2.35 -30.42
N HIS A 352 1.07 -1.08 -30.83
CA HIS A 352 0.90 0.01 -29.90
C HIS A 352 -0.54 0.03 -29.35
N LEU A 353 -0.71 0.36 -28.07
CA LEU A 353 -1.99 0.32 -27.38
C LEU A 353 -3.09 1.14 -28.09
N SER A 354 -2.75 2.30 -28.69
CA SER A 354 -3.72 3.11 -29.46
C SER A 354 -4.40 2.35 -30.60
N PHE A 355 -3.71 1.39 -31.25
CA PHE A 355 -4.31 0.55 -32.28
C PHE A 355 -5.23 -0.51 -31.67
N LEU A 356 -4.81 -1.13 -30.56
CA LEU A 356 -5.60 -2.12 -29.84
C LEU A 356 -6.90 -1.52 -29.28
N GLU A 357 -6.84 -0.28 -28.81
CA GLU A 357 -8.01 0.47 -28.34
C GLU A 357 -8.91 0.85 -29.50
N TYR A 358 -8.35 1.32 -30.62
CA TYR A 358 -9.12 1.60 -31.81
C TYR A 358 -9.94 0.37 -32.24
N VAL A 359 -9.33 -0.81 -32.38
CA VAL A 359 -10.08 -2.00 -32.82
C VAL A 359 -11.14 -2.47 -31.81
N GLN A 360 -11.02 -2.10 -30.53
CA GLN A 360 -12.03 -2.40 -29.49
C GLN A 360 -13.06 -1.28 -29.31
N ALA A 361 -12.81 -0.09 -29.85
CA ALA A 361 -13.63 1.08 -29.59
C ALA A 361 -15.04 0.92 -30.18
N PRO A 362 -16.10 1.35 -29.47
CA PRO A 362 -17.47 1.34 -30.00
C PRO A 362 -17.65 2.17 -31.28
N THR A 363 -16.77 3.15 -31.51
CA THR A 363 -16.79 4.03 -32.68
C THR A 363 -16.19 3.39 -33.93
N THR A 364 -15.55 2.23 -33.81
CA THR A 364 -14.90 1.55 -34.93
C THR A 364 -15.91 0.87 -35.85
N HIS A 365 -15.67 0.97 -37.16
CA HIS A 365 -16.52 0.36 -38.16
C HIS A 365 -16.63 -1.16 -37.94
N ALA A 366 -17.83 -1.73 -38.04
CA ALA A 366 -18.10 -3.15 -37.73
C ALA A 366 -17.23 -4.14 -38.53
N SER A 367 -16.72 -3.73 -39.69
CA SER A 367 -15.73 -4.50 -40.47
C SER A 367 -14.41 -4.78 -39.73
N PHE A 368 -14.06 -3.96 -38.75
CA PHE A 368 -12.77 -4.00 -38.05
C PHE A 368 -12.89 -4.03 -36.53
N ALA A 369 -14.08 -3.82 -35.99
CA ALA A 369 -14.34 -3.92 -34.55
C ALA A 369 -14.09 -5.34 -34.03
N ILE A 370 -13.44 -5.44 -32.87
CA ILE A 370 -13.05 -6.69 -32.21
C ILE A 370 -13.63 -6.70 -30.80
N SER A 371 -14.42 -7.73 -30.53
CA SER A 371 -14.88 -8.06 -29.19
C SER A 371 -13.89 -9.03 -28.56
N THR A 372 -13.21 -8.59 -27.50
CA THR A 372 -12.33 -9.47 -26.71
C THR A 372 -13.14 -10.58 -26.06
N PHE A 373 -14.33 -10.28 -25.55
CA PHE A 373 -15.28 -11.26 -25.02
C PHE A 373 -15.57 -12.37 -26.05
N ASP A 374 -15.95 -12.04 -27.28
CA ASP A 374 -16.23 -13.05 -28.32
C ASP A 374 -14.96 -13.83 -28.71
N SER A 375 -13.81 -13.17 -28.68
CA SER A 375 -12.52 -13.79 -29.00
C SER A 375 -12.12 -14.82 -27.94
N HIS A 376 -12.24 -14.49 -26.65
CA HIS A 376 -12.08 -15.44 -25.55
C HIS A 376 -13.10 -16.59 -25.67
N SER A 377 -14.34 -16.30 -26.08
CA SER A 377 -15.36 -17.31 -26.33
C SER A 377 -14.90 -18.33 -27.38
N VAL A 378 -14.46 -17.89 -28.56
CA VAL A 378 -14.01 -18.77 -29.65
C VAL A 378 -12.76 -19.57 -29.26
N ILE A 379 -11.78 -18.93 -28.63
CA ILE A 379 -10.56 -19.60 -28.16
C ILE A 379 -10.90 -20.63 -27.09
N GLY A 380 -11.73 -20.27 -26.11
CA GLY A 380 -12.16 -21.15 -25.03
C GLY A 380 -12.85 -22.40 -25.58
N LEU A 381 -13.69 -22.25 -26.60
CA LEU A 381 -14.35 -23.38 -27.26
C LEU A 381 -13.34 -24.32 -27.93
N THR A 382 -12.35 -23.76 -28.63
CA THR A 382 -11.30 -24.55 -29.27
C THR A 382 -10.42 -25.25 -28.22
N CYS A 383 -10.14 -24.59 -27.09
CA CYS A 383 -9.42 -25.22 -25.98
C CYS A 383 -10.21 -26.40 -25.40
N LEU A 384 -11.53 -26.26 -25.22
CA LEU A 384 -12.40 -27.34 -24.79
C LEU A 384 -12.43 -28.50 -25.81
N ASP A 385 -12.42 -28.24 -27.11
CA ASP A 385 -12.34 -29.29 -28.14
C ASP A 385 -10.98 -30.03 -28.12
N GLN A 386 -9.88 -29.30 -27.92
CA GLN A 386 -8.55 -29.91 -27.72
C GLN A 386 -8.53 -30.78 -26.46
N LEU A 387 -9.14 -30.28 -25.38
CA LEU A 387 -9.29 -31.00 -24.12
C LEU A 387 -10.11 -32.29 -24.33
N ALA A 388 -11.27 -32.20 -25.01
CA ALA A 388 -12.11 -33.36 -25.33
C ALA A 388 -11.36 -34.43 -26.12
N THR A 389 -10.54 -34.01 -27.08
CA THR A 389 -9.74 -34.92 -27.91
C THR A 389 -8.62 -35.57 -27.09
N LEU A 390 -7.92 -34.79 -26.27
CA LEU A 390 -6.84 -35.27 -25.42
C LEU A 390 -7.34 -36.32 -24.42
N LEU A 391 -8.47 -36.04 -23.77
CA LEU A 391 -8.99 -36.87 -22.68
C LEU A 391 -9.67 -38.16 -23.17
N ARG A 392 -10.08 -38.24 -24.45
CA ARG A 392 -10.56 -39.48 -25.10
C ARG A 392 -9.45 -40.44 -25.52
N SER A 393 -8.19 -39.99 -25.59
CA SER A 393 -7.05 -40.85 -25.97
C SER A 393 -6.65 -41.81 -24.82
N SER A 394 -6.05 -42.97 -25.10
CA SER A 394 -5.75 -44.05 -24.13
C SER A 394 -5.10 -43.56 -22.80
N PRO A 395 -5.40 -44.17 -21.63
CA PRO A 395 -4.87 -43.78 -20.32
C PRO A 395 -3.33 -43.88 -20.16
N ASP A 396 -2.63 -44.69 -20.95
CA ASP A 396 -1.19 -44.99 -20.78
C ASP A 396 -0.22 -44.09 -21.55
N SER A 397 -0.69 -43.01 -22.18
CA SER A 397 0.18 -42.12 -22.96
C SER A 397 0.94 -41.13 -22.09
N ASN A 398 2.11 -41.53 -21.59
CA ASN A 398 3.16 -40.67 -21.02
C ASN A 398 3.81 -39.75 -22.09
N TYR A 399 3.07 -39.32 -23.12
CA TYR A 399 3.58 -38.46 -24.19
C TYR A 399 3.62 -37.01 -23.70
N PRO A 400 4.71 -36.26 -23.98
CA PRO A 400 4.75 -34.84 -23.70
C PRO A 400 3.63 -34.13 -24.45
N LEU A 401 2.87 -33.29 -23.74
CA LEU A 401 1.81 -32.49 -24.34
C LEU A 401 2.41 -31.59 -25.42
N ARG A 402 1.73 -31.50 -26.58
CA ARG A 402 2.05 -30.45 -27.57
C ARG A 402 1.78 -29.08 -26.96
N ALA A 403 2.45 -28.02 -27.40
CA ALA A 403 2.32 -26.72 -26.73
C ALA A 403 0.87 -26.20 -26.77
N LEU A 404 0.12 -26.44 -27.85
CA LEU A 404 -1.32 -26.14 -27.89
C LEU A 404 -2.16 -26.92 -26.86
N GLN A 405 -1.84 -28.20 -26.63
CA GLN A 405 -2.55 -29.00 -25.62
C GLN A 405 -2.21 -28.49 -24.21
N ASN A 406 -0.96 -28.13 -23.97
CA ASN A 406 -0.53 -27.51 -22.72
C ASN A 406 -1.23 -26.17 -22.50
N TYR A 407 -1.30 -25.32 -23.53
CA TYR A 407 -2.03 -24.07 -23.52
C TYR A 407 -3.52 -24.28 -23.21
N ALA A 408 -4.17 -25.23 -23.90
CA ALA A 408 -5.57 -25.54 -23.69
C ALA A 408 -5.85 -26.04 -22.27
N VAL A 409 -5.00 -26.93 -21.73
CA VAL A 409 -5.12 -27.44 -20.36
C VAL A 409 -5.05 -26.32 -19.32
N LYS A 410 -4.13 -25.35 -19.50
CA LYS A 410 -3.90 -24.22 -18.59
C LYS A 410 -4.98 -23.14 -18.67
N TYR A 411 -5.31 -22.68 -19.89
CA TYR A 411 -6.02 -21.41 -20.06
C TYR A 411 -7.49 -21.54 -20.45
N TRP A 412 -8.01 -22.74 -20.69
CA TRP A 412 -9.45 -22.89 -20.97
C TRP A 412 -10.36 -22.29 -19.87
N PRO A 413 -10.07 -22.40 -18.54
CA PRO A 413 -10.94 -21.80 -17.54
C PRO A 413 -10.94 -20.27 -17.65
N HIS A 414 -9.76 -19.68 -17.89
CA HIS A 414 -9.60 -18.25 -18.07
C HIS A 414 -10.38 -17.75 -19.30
N HIS A 415 -10.28 -18.45 -20.44
CA HIS A 415 -11.04 -18.08 -21.64
C HIS A 415 -12.54 -18.24 -21.48
N VAL A 416 -13.02 -19.25 -20.75
CA VAL A 416 -14.43 -19.40 -20.42
C VAL A 416 -14.90 -18.26 -19.52
N PHE A 417 -14.16 -17.97 -18.46
CA PHE A 417 -14.44 -16.84 -17.56
C PHE A 417 -14.58 -15.51 -18.30
N LYS A 418 -13.61 -15.17 -19.16
CA LYS A 418 -13.57 -13.91 -19.93
C LYS A 418 -14.50 -13.87 -21.14
N GLY A 419 -14.91 -15.04 -21.65
CA GLY A 419 -15.63 -15.16 -22.93
C GLY A 419 -17.05 -15.68 -22.83
N THR A 420 -17.59 -15.83 -21.62
CA THR A 420 -18.96 -16.31 -21.41
C THR A 420 -19.67 -15.52 -20.30
N PRO A 421 -21.00 -15.31 -20.43
CA PRO A 421 -21.75 -14.55 -19.45
C PRO A 421 -21.82 -15.31 -18.12
N ARG A 422 -21.79 -14.56 -17.01
CA ARG A 422 -21.89 -15.12 -15.66
C ARG A 422 -23.31 -15.61 -15.32
N SER A 423 -24.34 -15.06 -15.98
CA SER A 423 -25.75 -15.44 -15.79
C SER A 423 -26.03 -16.86 -16.29
N ASN A 424 -26.61 -17.71 -15.43
CA ASN A 424 -26.90 -19.12 -15.75
C ASN A 424 -27.87 -19.29 -16.96
N ASP A 425 -28.88 -18.43 -17.05
CA ASP A 425 -29.87 -18.45 -18.16
C ASP A 425 -29.23 -18.17 -19.53
N GLN A 426 -28.08 -17.50 -19.53
CA GLN A 426 -27.30 -17.23 -20.72
C GLN A 426 -26.20 -18.30 -20.91
N TRP A 427 -25.53 -18.72 -19.83
CA TRP A 427 -24.50 -19.77 -19.84
C TRP A 427 -25.01 -21.10 -20.39
N SER A 428 -26.18 -21.57 -19.94
CA SER A 428 -26.79 -22.83 -20.37
C SER A 428 -27.05 -22.92 -21.88
N LYS A 429 -27.16 -21.76 -22.56
CA LYS A 429 -27.35 -21.65 -24.01
C LYS A 429 -26.03 -21.56 -24.79
N THR A 430 -24.89 -21.49 -24.10
CA THR A 430 -23.58 -21.37 -24.74
C THR A 430 -23.11 -22.70 -25.34
N PRO A 431 -22.36 -22.68 -26.45
CA PRO A 431 -21.69 -23.86 -26.98
C PRO A 431 -20.68 -24.46 -25.99
N HIS A 432 -20.10 -23.66 -25.09
CA HIS A 432 -19.16 -24.09 -24.06
C HIS A 432 -19.81 -25.09 -23.11
N CYS A 433 -20.97 -24.73 -22.57
CA CYS A 433 -21.76 -25.61 -21.70
C CYS A 433 -22.06 -26.96 -22.38
N LEU A 434 -22.55 -26.92 -23.63
CA LEU A 434 -22.85 -28.13 -24.42
C LEU A 434 -21.60 -29.00 -24.71
N THR A 435 -20.43 -28.38 -24.85
CA THR A 435 -19.17 -29.09 -25.10
C THR A 435 -18.68 -29.76 -23.82
N MET A 436 -18.75 -29.07 -22.68
CA MET A 436 -18.40 -29.61 -21.37
C MET A 436 -19.31 -30.78 -20.96
N GLN A 437 -20.61 -30.71 -21.24
CA GLN A 437 -21.56 -31.81 -20.98
C GLN A 437 -21.21 -33.11 -21.73
N LYS A 438 -20.45 -33.03 -22.83
CA LYS A 438 -19.98 -34.21 -23.59
C LYS A 438 -18.71 -34.84 -22.99
N MET A 439 -18.26 -34.38 -21.83
CA MET A 439 -17.01 -34.81 -21.17
C MET A 439 -17.21 -35.23 -19.69
N PRO A 440 -18.14 -36.16 -19.38
CA PRO A 440 -18.52 -36.47 -17.99
C PRO A 440 -17.35 -37.01 -17.12
N ASP A 441 -16.46 -37.84 -17.69
CA ASP A 441 -15.43 -38.56 -16.91
C ASP A 441 -14.00 -38.02 -17.11
N ALA A 442 -13.88 -36.78 -17.60
CA ALA A 442 -12.62 -36.21 -18.07
C ALA A 442 -11.94 -35.28 -17.04
N HIS A 443 -12.67 -34.88 -16.00
CA HIS A 443 -12.29 -33.83 -15.04
C HIS A 443 -11.04 -34.21 -14.21
N ARG A 444 -10.92 -35.46 -13.74
CA ARG A 444 -9.76 -35.91 -12.94
C ARG A 444 -8.48 -35.87 -13.74
N ARG A 445 -8.50 -36.41 -14.96
CA ARG A 445 -7.33 -36.40 -15.84
C ARG A 445 -6.95 -34.98 -16.25
N TRP A 446 -7.92 -34.09 -16.47
CA TRP A 446 -7.62 -32.67 -16.66
C TRP A 446 -6.94 -32.07 -15.42
N ALA A 447 -7.47 -32.29 -14.21
CA ALA A 447 -6.90 -31.77 -12.97
C ALA A 447 -5.41 -32.15 -12.79
N VAL A 448 -5.06 -33.42 -13.10
CA VAL A 448 -3.67 -33.91 -13.10
C VAL A 448 -2.80 -33.10 -14.06
N LEU A 449 -3.24 -32.95 -15.31
CA LEU A 449 -2.47 -32.24 -16.34
C LEU A 449 -2.37 -30.74 -16.04
N PHE A 450 -3.43 -30.16 -15.48
CA PHE A 450 -3.51 -28.75 -15.10
C PHE A 450 -2.49 -28.43 -14.02
N LEU A 451 -2.49 -29.17 -12.91
CA LEU A 451 -1.54 -28.92 -11.82
C LEU A 451 -0.09 -29.19 -12.25
N LYS A 452 0.19 -30.27 -13.00
CA LYS A 452 1.54 -30.53 -13.55
C LYS A 452 2.00 -29.45 -14.54
N GLY A 453 1.07 -28.81 -15.24
CA GLY A 453 1.38 -27.71 -16.14
C GLY A 453 1.65 -26.39 -15.40
N LEU A 454 1.03 -26.19 -14.25
CA LEU A 454 1.07 -24.96 -13.46
C LEU A 454 2.20 -24.97 -12.42
N MET A 455 2.50 -26.13 -11.83
CA MET A 455 3.39 -26.29 -10.68
C MET A 455 4.57 -27.20 -11.02
N THR A 456 5.73 -26.93 -10.40
CA THR A 456 6.98 -27.70 -10.57
C THR A 456 7.33 -28.60 -9.38
N GLY A 457 6.49 -28.66 -8.34
CA GLY A 457 6.70 -29.43 -7.09
C GLY A 457 5.90 -30.76 -7.00
N GLU A 458 5.94 -31.43 -5.85
CA GLU A 458 5.16 -32.65 -5.58
C GLU A 458 3.66 -32.33 -5.53
N VAL A 459 2.93 -32.76 -6.55
CA VAL A 459 1.46 -32.56 -6.67
C VAL A 459 0.68 -33.83 -6.29
N ASP A 460 1.37 -34.94 -6.01
CA ASP A 460 0.76 -36.26 -5.89
C ASP A 460 -0.22 -36.36 -4.71
N SER A 461 0.04 -35.67 -3.59
CA SER A 461 -0.87 -35.59 -2.44
C SER A 461 -2.19 -34.87 -2.75
N MET A 462 -2.16 -33.81 -3.57
CA MET A 462 -3.37 -33.11 -4.01
C MET A 462 -4.20 -33.96 -4.98
N LEU A 463 -3.56 -34.89 -5.69
CA LEU A 463 -4.21 -35.72 -6.70
C LEU A 463 -4.93 -36.94 -6.14
N GLU A 464 -4.60 -37.37 -4.91
CA GLU A 464 -5.29 -38.46 -4.20
C GLU A 464 -6.74 -38.09 -3.81
N ASP A 465 -7.02 -36.79 -3.61
CA ASP A 465 -8.34 -36.29 -3.19
C ASP A 465 -9.32 -36.03 -4.36
N VAL A 466 -8.85 -36.04 -5.62
CA VAL A 466 -9.73 -36.00 -6.80
C VAL A 466 -10.21 -37.41 -7.11
N ARG A 467 -11.49 -37.69 -6.83
CA ARG A 467 -12.11 -39.00 -7.02
C ARG A 467 -12.80 -39.06 -8.38
N ASP A 468 -12.92 -40.26 -8.94
CA ASP A 468 -13.63 -40.47 -10.22
C ASP A 468 -15.13 -40.16 -10.11
N GLU A 469 -15.68 -40.15 -8.89
CA GLU A 469 -17.08 -39.80 -8.58
C GLU A 469 -17.31 -38.29 -8.50
N ASP A 470 -16.25 -37.46 -8.50
CA ASP A 470 -16.40 -36.00 -8.41
C ASP A 470 -16.99 -35.43 -9.70
N GLY A 471 -17.89 -34.46 -9.58
CA GLY A 471 -18.32 -33.65 -10.73
C GLY A 471 -17.25 -32.63 -11.13
N MET A 472 -17.37 -32.08 -12.34
CA MET A 472 -16.50 -30.97 -12.80
C MET A 472 -16.50 -29.78 -11.84
N VAL A 473 -17.67 -29.42 -11.29
CA VAL A 473 -17.83 -28.32 -10.31
C VAL A 473 -17.01 -28.60 -9.05
N SER A 474 -17.14 -29.80 -8.48
CA SER A 474 -16.38 -30.21 -7.29
C SER A 474 -14.88 -30.19 -7.54
N THR A 475 -14.44 -30.68 -8.71
CA THR A 475 -13.03 -30.68 -9.11
C THR A 475 -12.47 -29.25 -9.21
N LEU A 476 -13.20 -28.33 -9.85
CA LEU A 476 -12.80 -26.92 -9.98
C LEU A 476 -12.67 -26.23 -8.61
N ARG A 477 -13.62 -26.49 -7.70
CA ARG A 477 -13.59 -25.94 -6.33
C ARG A 477 -12.41 -26.48 -5.52
N LYS A 478 -12.18 -27.80 -5.55
CA LYS A 478 -11.01 -28.43 -4.89
C LYS A 478 -9.69 -27.87 -5.41
N LEU A 479 -9.53 -27.73 -6.72
CA LEU A 479 -8.35 -27.12 -7.33
C LEU A 479 -8.15 -25.67 -6.88
N ALA A 480 -9.21 -24.86 -6.86
CA ALA A 480 -9.13 -23.48 -6.39
C ALA A 480 -8.74 -23.37 -4.91
N HIS A 481 -9.23 -24.31 -4.08
CA HIS A 481 -8.86 -24.42 -2.68
C HIS A 481 -7.37 -24.77 -2.51
N TRP A 482 -6.88 -25.81 -3.20
CA TRP A 482 -5.46 -26.22 -3.11
C TRP A 482 -4.49 -25.16 -3.63
N LEU A 483 -4.82 -24.51 -4.75
CA LEU A 483 -4.03 -23.40 -5.26
C LEU A 483 -3.98 -22.23 -4.25
N GLY A 484 -4.98 -22.10 -3.37
CA GLY A 484 -4.93 -21.15 -2.26
C GLY A 484 -3.99 -21.56 -1.13
N MET A 485 -3.85 -22.86 -0.87
CA MET A 485 -2.99 -23.41 0.18
C MET A 485 -1.54 -23.61 -0.25
N ALA A 486 -1.29 -23.79 -1.55
CA ALA A 486 0.03 -24.12 -2.09
C ALA A 486 1.10 -23.02 -1.89
N GLY A 487 0.69 -21.78 -1.61
CA GLY A 487 1.57 -20.61 -1.64
C GLY A 487 2.01 -20.25 -3.07
N GLY A 488 2.11 -18.94 -3.38
CA GLY A 488 2.49 -18.44 -4.72
C GLY A 488 1.36 -17.74 -5.49
N ASP A 489 1.72 -17.09 -6.60
CA ASP A 489 0.84 -16.21 -7.39
C ASP A 489 -0.11 -16.98 -8.35
N TYR A 490 -1.00 -17.79 -7.78
CA TYR A 490 -1.94 -18.63 -8.54
C TYR A 490 -3.38 -18.09 -8.54
N TRP A 491 -3.63 -16.89 -8.02
CA TRP A 491 -5.00 -16.36 -7.86
C TRP A 491 -5.75 -16.25 -9.19
N GLY A 492 -5.09 -15.88 -10.30
CA GLY A 492 -5.73 -15.79 -11.61
C GLY A 492 -6.31 -17.14 -12.06
N SER A 493 -5.64 -18.24 -11.71
CA SER A 493 -6.11 -19.60 -11.94
C SER A 493 -7.20 -20.02 -10.95
N ARG A 494 -7.10 -19.63 -9.68
CA ARG A 494 -8.14 -19.85 -8.65
C ARG A 494 -9.46 -19.20 -9.04
N VAL A 495 -9.42 -17.91 -9.37
CA VAL A 495 -10.57 -17.12 -9.81
C VAL A 495 -11.17 -17.74 -11.07
N ALA A 496 -10.35 -18.07 -12.07
CA ALA A 496 -10.85 -18.70 -13.29
C ALA A 496 -11.56 -20.04 -13.03
N CYS A 497 -11.06 -20.87 -12.10
CA CYS A 497 -11.71 -22.13 -11.74
C CYS A 497 -13.07 -21.90 -11.06
N LEU A 498 -13.14 -21.00 -10.06
CA LEU A 498 -14.37 -20.71 -9.33
C LEU A 498 -15.40 -19.99 -10.20
N GLU A 499 -14.98 -19.06 -11.06
CA GLU A 499 -15.84 -18.40 -12.05
C GLU A 499 -16.50 -19.40 -12.99
N VAL A 500 -15.77 -20.43 -13.43
CA VAL A 500 -16.36 -21.50 -14.25
C VAL A 500 -17.28 -22.38 -13.41
N ALA A 501 -16.92 -22.71 -12.17
CA ALA A 501 -17.74 -23.53 -11.27
C ALA A 501 -19.13 -22.92 -11.05
N VAL A 502 -19.20 -21.62 -10.71
CA VAL A 502 -20.48 -20.91 -10.48
C VAL A 502 -21.28 -20.68 -11.76
N ARG A 503 -20.67 -20.76 -12.95
CA ARG A 503 -21.41 -20.76 -14.22
C ARG A 503 -22.06 -22.11 -14.47
N ILE A 504 -21.34 -23.21 -14.25
CA ILE A 504 -21.85 -24.57 -14.43
C ILE A 504 -23.02 -24.83 -13.48
N ASP A 505 -22.87 -24.45 -12.21
CA ASP A 505 -23.91 -24.54 -11.21
C ASP A 505 -24.18 -23.17 -10.58
N GLY A 506 -24.98 -22.37 -11.27
CA GLY A 506 -25.40 -21.06 -10.77
C GLY A 506 -26.27 -21.10 -9.51
N GLY A 507 -26.77 -22.28 -9.13
CA GLY A 507 -27.52 -22.49 -7.89
C GLY A 507 -26.62 -22.85 -6.69
N ASP A 508 -25.33 -23.08 -6.89
CA ASP A 508 -24.39 -23.45 -5.83
C ASP A 508 -23.98 -22.23 -5.00
N ALA A 509 -24.78 -21.92 -3.98
CA ALA A 509 -24.49 -20.86 -3.03
C ALA A 509 -23.12 -21.04 -2.33
N GLY A 510 -22.63 -22.28 -2.19
CA GLY A 510 -21.31 -22.56 -1.63
C GLY A 510 -20.18 -22.12 -2.55
N GLY A 511 -20.29 -22.42 -3.84
CA GLY A 511 -19.35 -21.97 -4.87
C GLY A 511 -19.28 -20.44 -4.98
N TRP A 512 -20.42 -19.74 -4.83
CA TRP A 512 -20.45 -18.28 -4.78
C TRP A 512 -19.77 -17.70 -3.54
N SER A 513 -19.97 -18.28 -2.35
CA SER A 513 -19.22 -17.89 -1.15
C SER A 513 -17.72 -18.09 -1.34
N GLU A 514 -17.28 -19.22 -1.90
CA GLU A 514 -15.86 -19.49 -2.17
C GLU A 514 -15.25 -18.50 -3.18
N LEU A 515 -15.99 -18.13 -4.22
CA LEU A 515 -15.57 -17.11 -5.18
C LEU A 515 -15.39 -15.75 -4.48
N GLY A 516 -16.32 -15.37 -3.60
CA GLY A 516 -16.22 -14.14 -2.82
C GLY A 516 -15.02 -14.11 -1.88
N ILE A 517 -14.72 -15.24 -1.23
CA ILE A 517 -13.51 -15.39 -0.40
C ILE A 517 -12.26 -15.24 -1.26
N CYS A 518 -12.19 -15.91 -2.42
CA CYS A 518 -11.04 -15.84 -3.31
C CYS A 518 -10.77 -14.41 -3.81
N TYR A 519 -11.82 -13.66 -4.17
CA TYR A 519 -11.68 -12.25 -4.53
C TYR A 519 -11.27 -11.39 -3.35
N SER A 520 -11.79 -11.66 -2.14
CA SER A 520 -11.42 -10.93 -0.92
C SER A 520 -9.95 -11.12 -0.55
N ASP A 521 -9.46 -12.37 -0.61
CA ASP A 521 -8.05 -12.71 -0.36
C ASP A 521 -7.14 -12.00 -1.35
N SER A 522 -7.49 -12.06 -2.64
CA SER A 522 -6.76 -11.40 -3.72
C SER A 522 -6.77 -9.88 -3.55
N GLY A 523 -7.91 -9.30 -3.15
CA GLY A 523 -8.04 -7.88 -2.84
C GLY A 523 -7.15 -7.45 -1.68
N ARG A 524 -7.09 -8.23 -0.59
CA ARG A 524 -6.19 -7.95 0.55
C ARG A 524 -4.72 -7.97 0.15
N GLN A 525 -4.32 -8.91 -0.72
CA GLN A 525 -2.94 -9.01 -1.20
C GLN A 525 -2.57 -7.89 -2.17
N THR A 526 -3.46 -7.53 -3.09
CA THR A 526 -3.18 -6.57 -4.18
C THR A 526 -3.55 -5.12 -3.85
N GLY A 527 -4.37 -4.90 -2.81
CA GLY A 527 -5.00 -3.61 -2.51
C GLY A 527 -6.03 -3.18 -3.56
N ASN A 528 -6.52 -4.09 -4.40
CA ASN A 528 -7.36 -3.76 -5.54
C ASN A 528 -8.86 -3.66 -5.15
N LEU A 529 -9.41 -2.44 -5.17
CA LEU A 529 -10.82 -2.19 -4.85
C LEU A 529 -11.80 -3.01 -5.70
N TRP A 530 -11.54 -3.18 -7.00
CA TRP A 530 -12.42 -3.97 -7.88
C TRP A 530 -12.54 -5.42 -7.42
N MET A 531 -11.49 -6.00 -6.83
CA MET A 531 -11.56 -7.36 -6.30
C MET A 531 -12.47 -7.42 -5.07
N HIS A 532 -12.44 -6.42 -4.19
CA HIS A 532 -13.37 -6.35 -3.07
C HIS A 532 -14.83 -6.13 -3.54
N GLU A 533 -15.04 -5.34 -4.60
CA GLU A 533 -16.36 -5.18 -5.21
C GLU A 533 -16.89 -6.48 -5.84
N GLU A 534 -16.05 -7.23 -6.56
CA GLU A 534 -16.41 -8.54 -7.10
C GLU A 534 -16.64 -9.57 -5.99
N ALA A 535 -15.90 -9.50 -4.88
CA ALA A 535 -16.14 -10.33 -3.71
C ALA A 535 -17.53 -10.05 -3.13
N LEU A 536 -17.87 -8.78 -2.93
CA LEU A 536 -19.17 -8.36 -2.44
C LEU A 536 -20.30 -8.79 -3.40
N ALA A 537 -20.08 -8.69 -4.71
CA ALA A 537 -21.04 -9.16 -5.71
C ALA A 537 -21.28 -10.68 -5.61
N ALA A 538 -20.22 -11.47 -5.43
CA ALA A 538 -20.32 -12.91 -5.24
C ALA A 538 -21.04 -13.29 -3.93
N PHE A 539 -20.72 -12.62 -2.82
CA PHE A 539 -21.39 -12.82 -1.53
C PHE A 539 -22.87 -12.45 -1.58
N ARG A 540 -23.21 -11.31 -2.22
CA ARG A 540 -24.62 -10.91 -2.43
C ARG A 540 -25.37 -11.94 -3.28
N HIS A 541 -24.71 -12.55 -4.26
CA HIS A 541 -25.35 -13.62 -5.04
C HIS A 541 -25.56 -14.90 -4.21
N ALA A 542 -24.59 -15.31 -3.39
CA ALA A 542 -24.75 -16.43 -2.46
C ALA A 542 -25.91 -16.21 -1.48
N LEU A 543 -26.05 -14.98 -0.98
CA LEU A 543 -27.18 -14.56 -0.13
C LEU A 543 -28.52 -14.62 -0.86
N HIS A 544 -28.57 -14.21 -2.13
CA HIS A 544 -29.79 -14.28 -2.94
C HIS A 544 -30.29 -15.72 -3.13
N LEU A 545 -29.37 -16.68 -3.25
CA LEU A 545 -29.68 -18.11 -3.36
C LEU A 545 -30.16 -18.75 -2.04
N ARG A 546 -30.05 -18.03 -0.92
CA ARG A 546 -30.45 -18.47 0.42
C ARG A 546 -31.56 -17.55 0.97
N PRO A 547 -32.79 -17.58 0.40
CA PRO A 547 -33.90 -16.71 0.81
C PRO A 547 -34.36 -17.01 2.25
N ASP A 548 -35.05 -16.05 2.88
CA ASP A 548 -35.62 -16.27 4.22
C ASP A 548 -36.92 -17.11 4.14
N PRO A 549 -37.07 -18.21 4.91
CA PRO A 549 -36.12 -18.84 5.83
C PRO A 549 -35.24 -19.90 5.15
N HIS A 550 -33.91 -19.76 5.30
CA HIS A 550 -32.91 -20.76 4.89
C HIS A 550 -31.86 -20.91 6.00
N PRO A 551 -31.44 -22.14 6.35
CA PRO A 551 -30.52 -22.38 7.48
C PRO A 551 -29.19 -21.63 7.33
N ASP A 552 -28.58 -21.67 6.14
CA ASP A 552 -27.28 -21.01 5.89
C ASP A 552 -27.39 -19.51 5.57
N ARG A 553 -28.57 -18.90 5.70
CA ARG A 553 -28.76 -17.48 5.38
C ARG A 553 -27.96 -16.57 6.32
N GLY A 554 -27.86 -16.94 7.61
CA GLY A 554 -27.04 -16.23 8.59
C GLY A 554 -25.59 -16.13 8.14
N LYS A 555 -24.98 -17.27 7.76
CA LYS A 555 -23.62 -17.32 7.21
C LYS A 555 -23.46 -16.48 5.92
N ALA A 556 -24.45 -16.47 5.04
CA ALA A 556 -24.39 -15.66 3.82
C ALA A 556 -24.45 -14.15 4.08
N LEU A 557 -25.22 -13.73 5.09
CA LEU A 557 -25.23 -12.33 5.53
C LEU A 557 -23.88 -11.94 6.14
N ASP A 558 -23.28 -12.86 6.89
CA ASP A 558 -21.96 -12.70 7.51
C ASP A 558 -20.83 -12.53 6.48
N ASP A 559 -20.86 -13.33 5.40
CA ASP A 559 -19.99 -13.18 4.23
C ASP A 559 -20.15 -11.77 3.58
N VAL A 560 -21.40 -11.31 3.42
CA VAL A 560 -21.71 -9.97 2.87
C VAL A 560 -21.19 -8.85 3.77
N ALA A 561 -21.39 -8.96 5.09
CA ALA A 561 -20.88 -8.00 6.04
C ALA A 561 -19.34 -7.89 5.98
N THR A 562 -18.66 -9.02 5.84
CA THR A 562 -17.20 -9.07 5.64
C THR A 562 -16.78 -8.36 4.35
N GLY A 563 -17.49 -8.59 3.24
CA GLY A 563 -17.24 -7.92 1.96
C GLY A 563 -17.43 -6.39 2.04
N LEU A 564 -18.51 -5.93 2.67
CA LEU A 564 -18.78 -4.52 2.91
C LEU A 564 -17.67 -3.87 3.74
N TRP A 565 -17.26 -4.52 4.83
CA TRP A 565 -16.16 -4.06 5.67
C TRP A 565 -14.85 -3.90 4.89
N LEU A 566 -14.49 -4.87 4.05
CA LEU A 566 -13.28 -4.78 3.22
C LEU A 566 -13.34 -3.65 2.18
N CYS A 567 -14.51 -3.42 1.58
CA CYS A 567 -14.70 -2.27 0.68
C CYS A 567 -14.53 -0.95 1.43
N HIS A 568 -15.14 -0.81 2.62
CA HIS A 568 -15.01 0.37 3.47
C HIS A 568 -13.55 0.68 3.81
N GLN A 569 -12.76 -0.34 4.16
CA GLN A 569 -11.34 -0.17 4.47
C GLN A 569 -10.54 0.47 3.32
N GLN A 570 -10.97 0.28 2.07
CA GLN A 570 -10.29 0.81 0.88
C GLN A 570 -10.83 2.17 0.42
N ASN A 571 -12.13 2.43 0.55
CA ASN A 571 -12.75 3.65 0.02
C ASN A 571 -13.17 4.68 1.08
N GLY A 572 -13.23 4.30 2.37
CA GLY A 572 -13.61 5.17 3.48
C GLY A 572 -15.08 5.64 3.44
N ASP A 573 -15.98 4.88 2.83
CA ASP A 573 -17.39 5.24 2.69
C ASP A 573 -18.21 4.83 3.94
N ASP A 574 -18.55 5.81 4.78
CA ASP A 574 -19.30 5.62 6.02
C ASP A 574 -20.69 4.98 5.82
N ASP A 575 -21.30 5.08 4.63
CA ASP A 575 -22.58 4.42 4.36
C ASP A 575 -22.40 2.89 4.30
N ILE A 576 -21.23 2.42 3.85
CA ILE A 576 -20.91 0.99 3.70
C ILE A 576 -20.68 0.33 5.07
N ILE A 577 -20.03 1.00 6.03
CA ILE A 577 -19.81 0.44 7.36
C ILE A 577 -21.14 0.34 8.14
N ASN A 578 -22.05 1.30 7.96
CA ASN A 578 -23.40 1.24 8.53
C ASN A 578 -24.23 0.09 7.92
N GLU A 579 -24.12 -0.15 6.60
CA GLU A 579 -24.70 -1.33 5.97
C GLU A 579 -24.12 -2.62 6.57
N ALA A 580 -22.80 -2.70 6.78
CA ALA A 580 -22.14 -3.87 7.37
C ALA A 580 -22.62 -4.18 8.78
N ILE A 581 -22.81 -3.17 9.64
CA ILE A 581 -23.36 -3.33 11.00
C ILE A 581 -24.79 -3.86 10.93
N SER A 582 -25.63 -3.27 10.08
CA SER A 582 -27.03 -3.69 9.90
C SER A 582 -27.12 -5.15 9.45
N VAL A 583 -26.34 -5.53 8.44
CA VAL A 583 -26.28 -6.90 7.91
C VAL A 583 -25.75 -7.89 8.95
N SER A 584 -24.72 -7.52 9.72
CA SER A 584 -24.17 -8.36 10.80
C SER A 584 -25.19 -8.60 11.91
N ARG A 585 -25.97 -7.58 12.28
CA ARG A 585 -27.08 -7.73 13.25
C ARG A 585 -28.16 -8.67 12.71
N MET A 586 -28.50 -8.57 11.43
CA MET A 586 -29.44 -9.51 10.79
C MET A 586 -28.89 -10.95 10.74
N ALA A 587 -27.59 -11.15 10.51
CA ALA A 587 -26.98 -12.46 10.57
C ALA A 587 -27.13 -13.08 11.97
N LEU A 588 -26.87 -12.27 13.00
CA LEU A 588 -26.96 -12.70 14.40
C LEU A 588 -28.40 -13.06 14.83
N THR A 589 -29.42 -12.35 14.34
CA THR A 589 -30.84 -12.69 14.64
C THR A 589 -31.26 -14.03 14.03
N LEU A 590 -30.66 -14.43 12.92
CA LEU A 590 -30.91 -15.72 12.27
C LEU A 590 -30.14 -16.88 12.92
N CYS A 591 -29.22 -16.61 13.84
CA CYS A 591 -28.47 -17.61 14.60
C CYS A 591 -28.80 -17.54 16.10
N PRO A 592 -30.03 -17.89 16.55
CA PRO A 592 -30.42 -17.85 17.96
C PRO A 592 -29.76 -18.96 18.77
N THR A 593 -29.61 -18.78 20.09
CA THR A 593 -29.05 -19.82 20.96
C THR A 593 -30.04 -20.99 21.13
N PRO A 594 -29.64 -22.27 20.94
CA PRO A 594 -28.33 -22.78 20.53
C PRO A 594 -28.22 -23.01 19.01
N HIS A 595 -27.43 -22.18 18.31
CA HIS A 595 -27.09 -22.33 16.89
C HIS A 595 -25.57 -22.54 16.75
N PRO A 596 -25.09 -23.51 15.95
CA PRO A 596 -23.67 -23.84 15.84
C PRO A 596 -22.82 -22.63 15.42
N ASP A 597 -23.27 -21.87 14.42
CA ASP A 597 -22.50 -20.74 13.87
C ASP A 597 -22.69 -19.41 14.61
N ARG A 598 -23.45 -19.38 15.72
CA ARG A 598 -23.74 -18.12 16.44
C ARG A 598 -22.46 -17.40 16.89
N HIS A 599 -21.46 -18.16 17.34
CA HIS A 599 -20.17 -17.62 17.77
C HIS A 599 -19.43 -16.89 16.65
N LEU A 600 -19.58 -17.31 15.39
CA LEU A 600 -18.99 -16.64 14.22
C LEU A 600 -19.69 -15.30 13.97
N CYS A 601 -21.03 -15.27 13.94
CA CYS A 601 -21.80 -14.03 13.76
C CYS A 601 -21.54 -13.01 14.87
N LEU A 602 -21.43 -13.47 16.14
CA LEU A 602 -21.05 -12.62 17.27
C LEU A 602 -19.67 -12.00 17.07
N SER A 603 -18.71 -12.81 16.64
CA SER A 603 -17.32 -12.38 16.42
C SER A 603 -17.20 -11.38 15.27
N ASN A 604 -17.93 -11.60 14.18
CA ASN A 604 -17.90 -10.71 13.02
C ASN A 604 -18.61 -9.39 13.30
N LEU A 605 -19.77 -9.39 13.97
CA LEU A 605 -20.40 -8.16 14.44
C LEU A 605 -19.46 -7.38 15.38
N ALA A 606 -18.81 -8.06 16.33
CA ALA A 606 -17.86 -7.42 17.22
C ALA A 606 -16.67 -6.81 16.46
N ASN A 607 -16.18 -7.46 15.40
CA ASN A 607 -15.10 -6.92 14.56
C ASN A 607 -15.54 -5.69 13.77
N VAL A 608 -16.73 -5.70 13.16
CA VAL A 608 -17.28 -4.54 12.45
C VAL A 608 -17.48 -3.37 13.41
N LEU A 609 -18.03 -3.61 14.61
CA LEU A 609 -18.21 -2.59 15.64
C LEU A 609 -16.87 -2.07 16.20
N THR A 610 -15.85 -2.92 16.36
CA THR A 610 -14.52 -2.49 16.82
C THR A 610 -13.91 -1.49 15.82
N ASN A 611 -14.02 -1.75 14.52
CA ASN A 611 -13.52 -0.82 13.50
C ASN A 611 -14.32 0.48 13.49
N PHE A 612 -15.65 0.40 13.58
CA PHE A 612 -16.51 1.58 13.68
C PHE A 612 -16.13 2.44 14.90
N PHE A 613 -15.93 1.81 16.06
CA PHE A 613 -15.51 2.47 17.29
C PHE A 613 -14.16 3.18 17.12
N GLN A 614 -13.17 2.52 16.51
CA GLN A 614 -11.83 3.10 16.29
C GLN A 614 -11.83 4.28 15.31
N ILE A 615 -12.71 4.28 14.31
CA ILE A 615 -12.75 5.32 13.27
C ILE A 615 -13.57 6.55 13.71
N HIS A 616 -14.68 6.32 14.42
CA HIS A 616 -15.63 7.37 14.77
C HIS A 616 -15.57 7.82 16.23
N ASP A 617 -14.59 7.34 17.01
CA ASP A 617 -14.48 7.57 18.46
C ASP A 617 -15.81 7.21 19.16
N GLY A 618 -16.19 5.93 19.02
CA GLY A 618 -17.49 5.44 19.49
C GLY A 618 -17.68 5.66 21.00
N GLY A 619 -18.92 5.86 21.44
CA GLY A 619 -19.21 5.98 22.88
C GLY A 619 -19.01 4.66 23.64
N LEU A 620 -18.84 4.73 24.96
CA LEU A 620 -18.72 3.58 25.88
C LEU A 620 -19.78 2.49 25.65
N GLU A 621 -21.01 2.86 25.26
CA GLU A 621 -22.08 1.90 24.94
C GLU A 621 -21.72 0.92 23.82
N THR A 622 -20.98 1.37 22.80
CA THR A 622 -20.52 0.51 21.69
C THR A 622 -19.43 -0.45 22.16
N LEU A 623 -18.56 -0.01 23.05
CA LEU A 623 -17.50 -0.84 23.62
C LEU A 623 -18.06 -1.91 24.57
N ASP A 624 -19.05 -1.56 25.38
CA ASP A 624 -19.82 -2.51 26.20
C ASP A 624 -20.51 -3.58 25.33
N GLU A 625 -21.09 -3.18 24.20
CA GLU A 625 -21.67 -4.11 23.23
C GLU A 625 -20.61 -5.07 22.68
N ILE A 626 -19.45 -4.56 22.24
CA ILE A 626 -18.32 -5.37 21.74
C ILE A 626 -17.88 -6.41 22.78
N ILE A 627 -17.68 -5.99 24.04
CA ILE A 627 -17.24 -6.86 25.13
C ILE A 627 -18.30 -7.94 25.41
N SER A 628 -19.58 -7.56 25.46
CA SER A 628 -20.69 -8.49 25.65
C SER A 628 -20.75 -9.55 24.55
N LEU A 629 -20.66 -9.13 23.28
CA LEU A 629 -20.65 -10.03 22.12
C LEU A 629 -19.46 -11.00 22.17
N ARG A 630 -18.26 -10.51 22.49
CA ARG A 630 -17.04 -11.35 22.59
C ARG A 630 -17.10 -12.32 23.76
N ARG A 631 -17.67 -11.93 24.91
CA ARG A 631 -17.91 -12.82 26.07
C ARG A 631 -18.88 -13.94 25.71
N GLU A 632 -19.98 -13.61 25.03
CA GLU A 632 -20.94 -14.62 24.58
C GLU A 632 -20.30 -15.60 23.57
N ALA A 633 -19.55 -15.09 22.59
CA ALA A 633 -18.85 -15.92 21.61
C ALA A 633 -17.88 -16.91 22.28
N LEU A 634 -17.10 -16.43 23.25
CA LEU A 634 -16.15 -17.25 24.00
C LEU A 634 -16.83 -18.32 24.87
N ALA A 635 -17.99 -18.00 25.45
CA ALA A 635 -18.78 -18.94 26.26
C ALA A 635 -19.38 -20.09 25.42
N LEU A 636 -19.67 -19.85 24.13
CA LEU A 636 -20.20 -20.85 23.21
C LEU A 636 -19.14 -21.82 22.66
N CYS A 637 -17.84 -21.51 22.83
CA CYS A 637 -16.71 -22.27 22.29
C CYS A 637 -15.76 -22.80 23.40
N PRO A 638 -16.21 -23.67 24.33
CA PRO A 638 -15.39 -24.15 25.45
C PRO A 638 -14.25 -25.09 25.04
N SER A 639 -14.31 -25.74 23.88
CA SER A 639 -13.30 -26.70 23.40
C SER A 639 -12.88 -26.46 21.94
N ASP A 640 -13.08 -25.24 21.44
CA ASP A 640 -12.78 -24.88 20.05
C ASP A 640 -11.26 -24.70 19.86
N PRO A 641 -10.65 -25.24 18.78
CA PRO A 641 -9.25 -24.98 18.44
C PRO A 641 -8.90 -23.49 18.31
N ASN A 642 -9.87 -22.64 17.94
CA ASN A 642 -9.73 -21.19 17.81
C ASN A 642 -10.01 -20.43 19.12
N ARG A 643 -10.25 -21.13 20.24
CA ARG A 643 -10.44 -20.50 21.56
C ARG A 643 -9.37 -19.45 21.90
N PRO A 644 -8.05 -19.68 21.69
CA PRO A 644 -7.03 -18.67 21.97
C PRO A 644 -7.26 -17.35 21.21
N PHE A 645 -7.75 -17.42 19.97
CA PHE A 645 -8.05 -16.25 19.15
C PHE A 645 -9.24 -15.46 19.73
N PHE A 646 -10.32 -16.14 20.11
CA PHE A 646 -11.48 -15.49 20.75
C PHE A 646 -11.12 -14.88 22.11
N THR A 647 -10.34 -15.60 22.91
CA THR A 647 -9.84 -15.11 24.21
C THR A 647 -8.97 -13.86 24.03
N SER A 648 -8.06 -13.86 23.05
CA SER A 648 -7.22 -12.70 22.75
C SER A 648 -8.04 -11.50 22.29
N ASN A 649 -9.06 -11.71 21.44
CA ASN A 649 -9.89 -10.61 20.96
C ASN A 649 -10.74 -9.97 22.07
N LEU A 650 -11.23 -10.76 23.03
CA LEU A 650 -11.90 -10.22 24.22
C LEU A 650 -10.93 -9.39 25.08
N ALA A 651 -9.71 -9.89 25.28
CA ALA A 651 -8.70 -9.18 26.03
C ALA A 651 -8.31 -7.83 25.38
N VAL A 652 -8.22 -7.76 24.05
CA VAL A 652 -8.01 -6.50 23.31
C VAL A 652 -9.18 -5.52 23.53
N ALA A 653 -10.43 -5.99 23.55
CA ALA A 653 -11.57 -5.13 23.82
C ALA A 653 -11.56 -4.57 25.26
N LEU A 654 -11.13 -5.38 26.25
CA LEU A 654 -10.95 -4.95 27.64
C LEU A 654 -9.77 -3.99 27.81
N GLN A 655 -8.70 -4.18 27.03
CA GLN A 655 -7.58 -3.24 26.96
C GLN A 655 -8.04 -1.88 26.40
N LEU A 656 -8.87 -1.88 25.35
CA LEU A 656 -9.49 -0.65 24.81
C LEU A 656 -10.37 0.05 25.86
N LEU A 657 -11.10 -0.72 26.66
CA LEU A 657 -11.91 -0.17 27.76
C LEU A 657 -11.02 0.55 28.79
N TYR A 658 -9.96 -0.12 29.26
CA TYR A 658 -8.98 0.49 30.17
C TYR A 658 -8.39 1.78 29.61
N THR A 659 -8.05 1.83 28.32
CA THR A 659 -7.52 3.07 27.72
C THR A 659 -8.51 4.23 27.70
N HIS A 660 -9.82 3.93 27.75
CA HIS A 660 -10.89 4.94 27.74
C HIS A 660 -11.34 5.35 29.15
N ASP A 661 -11.44 4.42 30.11
CA ASP A 661 -12.00 4.69 31.45
C ASP A 661 -10.96 4.71 32.59
N GLY A 662 -9.77 4.16 32.35
CA GLY A 662 -8.70 4.02 33.35
C GLY A 662 -8.97 2.97 34.43
N ASP A 663 -9.99 2.11 34.31
CA ASP A 663 -10.32 1.10 35.32
C ASP A 663 -9.34 -0.08 35.27
N GLY A 664 -8.51 -0.18 36.32
CA GLY A 664 -7.57 -1.29 36.48
C GLY A 664 -8.22 -2.68 36.54
N THR A 665 -9.53 -2.82 36.78
CA THR A 665 -10.20 -4.13 36.76
C THR A 665 -10.23 -4.75 35.36
N ALA A 666 -10.57 -3.96 34.34
CA ALA A 666 -10.60 -4.40 32.94
C ALA A 666 -9.20 -4.80 32.45
N LEU A 667 -8.18 -4.04 32.86
CA LEU A 667 -6.78 -4.34 32.54
C LEU A 667 -6.32 -5.67 33.15
N ASN A 668 -6.66 -5.93 34.42
CA ASN A 668 -6.32 -7.20 35.09
C ASN A 668 -7.02 -8.40 34.43
N GLU A 669 -8.28 -8.24 34.01
CA GLU A 669 -9.00 -9.27 33.25
C GLU A 669 -8.34 -9.53 31.89
N ALA A 670 -7.94 -8.48 31.16
CA ALA A 670 -7.23 -8.60 29.89
C ALA A 670 -5.90 -9.36 30.04
N ILE A 671 -5.11 -9.07 31.08
CA ILE A 671 -3.87 -9.79 31.41
C ILE A 671 -4.16 -11.27 31.65
N SER A 672 -5.16 -11.58 32.48
CA SER A 672 -5.53 -12.97 32.77
C SER A 672 -5.94 -13.74 31.51
N LEU A 673 -6.72 -13.13 30.62
CA LEU A 673 -7.18 -13.74 29.38
C LEU A 673 -6.05 -13.95 28.38
N HIS A 674 -5.13 -12.99 28.23
CA HIS A 674 -3.95 -13.18 27.38
C HIS A 674 -3.02 -14.28 27.93
N CYS A 675 -2.86 -14.39 29.24
CA CYS A 675 -2.15 -15.50 29.88
C CYS A 675 -2.83 -16.85 29.59
N GLU A 676 -4.16 -16.94 29.69
CA GLU A 676 -4.92 -18.15 29.31
C GLU A 676 -4.66 -18.51 27.83
N ALA A 677 -4.78 -17.54 26.93
CA ALA A 677 -4.58 -17.75 25.49
C ALA A 677 -3.18 -18.29 25.16
N LEU A 678 -2.14 -17.77 25.82
CA LEU A 678 -0.76 -18.23 25.65
C LEU A 678 -0.50 -19.60 26.28
N ALA A 679 -1.17 -19.93 27.39
CA ALA A 679 -1.02 -21.22 28.09
C ALA A 679 -1.64 -22.40 27.30
N LEU A 680 -2.60 -22.13 26.41
CA LEU A 680 -3.25 -23.15 25.58
C LEU A 680 -2.31 -23.77 24.52
N HIS A 681 -1.19 -23.12 24.20
CA HIS A 681 -0.24 -23.61 23.21
C HIS A 681 1.21 -23.54 23.72
N PRO A 682 2.04 -24.59 23.52
CA PRO A 682 3.46 -24.53 23.83
C PRO A 682 4.20 -23.55 22.90
N VAL A 683 5.36 -23.04 23.34
CA VAL A 683 6.14 -22.00 22.63
C VAL A 683 6.43 -22.37 21.16
N SER A 684 6.63 -23.65 20.87
CA SER A 684 6.92 -24.17 19.53
C SER A 684 5.69 -24.43 18.65
N HIS A 685 4.48 -24.10 19.11
CA HIS A 685 3.25 -24.39 18.36
C HIS A 685 3.05 -23.37 17.22
N PRO A 686 2.82 -23.81 15.97
CA PRO A 686 2.66 -22.91 14.81
C PRO A 686 1.53 -21.88 14.92
N HIS A 687 0.53 -22.15 15.77
CA HIS A 687 -0.63 -21.29 15.98
C HIS A 687 -0.65 -20.62 17.37
N ARG A 688 0.48 -20.58 18.09
CA ARG A 688 0.53 -19.85 19.36
C ARG A 688 0.40 -18.34 19.08
N PRO A 689 -0.51 -17.63 19.77
CA PRO A 689 -0.62 -16.17 19.64
C PRO A 689 0.71 -15.49 19.99
N THR A 690 1.07 -14.42 19.28
CA THR A 690 2.21 -13.59 19.65
C THR A 690 1.93 -12.88 20.99
N PRO A 691 2.86 -12.86 21.95
CA PRO A 691 2.60 -12.31 23.29
C PRO A 691 2.58 -10.77 23.34
N ILE A 692 2.47 -10.08 22.20
CA ILE A 692 2.56 -8.61 22.07
C ILE A 692 1.48 -7.89 22.87
N ASN A 693 0.24 -8.38 22.82
CA ASN A 693 -0.89 -7.75 23.52
C ASN A 693 -0.75 -7.90 25.04
N LEU A 694 -0.28 -9.07 25.51
CA LEU A 694 0.03 -9.27 26.93
C LEU A 694 1.13 -8.31 27.41
N ALA A 695 2.22 -8.22 26.65
CA ALA A 695 3.33 -7.31 26.96
C ALA A 695 2.84 -5.85 27.06
N THR A 696 1.91 -5.46 26.18
CA THR A 696 1.31 -4.13 26.20
C THR A 696 0.42 -3.91 27.43
N CYS A 697 -0.39 -4.89 27.84
CA CYS A 697 -1.16 -4.81 29.08
C CYS A 697 -0.27 -4.74 30.33
N LEU A 698 0.85 -5.47 30.35
CA LEU A 698 1.80 -5.42 31.46
C LEU A 698 2.53 -4.07 31.56
N ARG A 699 2.82 -3.43 30.42
CA ARG A 699 3.29 -2.04 30.39
C ARG A 699 2.26 -1.09 31.00
N TYR A 700 0.99 -1.21 30.61
CA TYR A 700 -0.08 -0.40 31.20
C TYR A 700 -0.25 -0.66 32.71
N LEU A 701 -0.04 -1.90 33.16
CA LEU A 701 -0.09 -2.20 34.58
C LEU A 701 1.01 -1.45 35.34
N TYR A 702 2.24 -1.46 34.83
CA TYR A 702 3.35 -0.67 35.37
C TYR A 702 3.02 0.83 35.38
N GLU A 703 2.47 1.39 34.30
CA GLU A 703 2.08 2.80 34.24
C GLU A 703 0.99 3.14 35.27
N HIS A 704 0.09 2.20 35.57
CA HIS A 704 -0.99 2.37 36.54
C HIS A 704 -0.54 2.29 38.01
N ASN A 705 0.35 1.35 38.37
CA ASN A 705 0.68 1.05 39.78
C ASN A 705 2.18 1.02 40.12
N GLY A 706 3.07 1.22 39.14
CA GLY A 706 4.51 1.17 39.32
C GLY A 706 5.11 -0.23 39.49
N ASP A 707 4.40 -1.30 39.13
CA ASP A 707 4.86 -2.70 39.24
C ASP A 707 6.02 -3.00 38.28
N ILE A 708 7.25 -2.93 38.81
CA ILE A 708 8.49 -3.17 38.06
C ILE A 708 8.58 -4.63 37.57
N ASP A 709 8.01 -5.59 38.29
CA ASP A 709 8.03 -6.99 37.87
C ASP A 709 7.15 -7.19 36.62
N ALA A 710 6.02 -6.48 36.54
CA ALA A 710 5.19 -6.43 35.34
C ALA A 710 5.96 -5.82 34.15
N LEU A 711 6.72 -4.75 34.35
CA LEU A 711 7.54 -4.13 33.30
C LEU A 711 8.63 -5.08 32.78
N ASN A 712 9.37 -5.74 33.68
CA ASN A 712 10.39 -6.73 33.30
C ASN A 712 9.79 -7.94 32.57
N HIS A 713 8.58 -8.35 32.95
CA HIS A 713 7.86 -9.40 32.25
C HIS A 713 7.43 -8.95 30.85
N ALA A 714 6.97 -7.70 30.69
CA ALA A 714 6.66 -7.13 29.38
C ALA A 714 7.88 -7.15 28.44
N ILE A 715 9.06 -6.74 28.93
CA ILE A 715 10.34 -6.79 28.19
C ILE A 715 10.63 -8.21 27.71
N SER A 716 10.52 -9.19 28.60
CA SER A 716 10.76 -10.60 28.29
C SER A 716 9.83 -11.11 27.19
N LEU A 717 8.54 -10.74 27.23
CA LEU A 717 7.55 -11.11 26.22
C LEU A 717 7.75 -10.40 24.89
N TYR A 718 8.20 -9.13 24.89
CA TYR A 718 8.55 -8.42 23.66
C TYR A 718 9.79 -9.05 22.99
N HIS A 719 10.81 -9.47 23.74
CA HIS A 719 11.92 -10.24 23.19
C HIS A 719 11.48 -11.59 22.63
N GLU A 720 10.59 -12.30 23.34
CA GLU A 720 10.00 -13.54 22.85
C GLU A 720 9.26 -13.30 21.53
N ALA A 721 8.40 -12.28 21.43
CA ALA A 721 7.68 -11.93 20.21
C ALA A 721 8.64 -11.58 19.06
N LEU A 722 9.70 -10.80 19.32
CA LEU A 722 10.72 -10.48 18.32
C LEU A 722 11.49 -11.71 17.84
N SER A 723 11.72 -12.71 18.71
CA SER A 723 12.37 -13.97 18.32
C SER A 723 11.49 -14.83 17.40
N LEU A 724 10.17 -14.66 17.49
CA LEU A 724 9.17 -15.37 16.68
C LEU A 724 8.87 -14.64 15.35
N CYS A 725 9.25 -13.37 15.22
CA CYS A 725 9.02 -12.55 14.04
C CYS A 725 10.32 -12.36 13.23
N PRO A 726 10.47 -13.02 12.05
CA PRO A 726 11.56 -12.75 11.13
C PRO A 726 11.66 -11.27 10.78
N VAL A 727 12.81 -10.80 10.27
CA VAL A 727 13.02 -9.40 9.83
C VAL A 727 11.93 -8.93 8.85
N ALA A 728 11.44 -9.86 8.05
CA ALA A 728 10.39 -9.77 7.06
C ALA A 728 8.97 -9.48 7.63
N HIS A 729 8.73 -9.78 8.91
CA HIS A 729 7.39 -9.87 9.45
C HIS A 729 6.72 -8.49 9.57
N PRO A 730 5.46 -8.32 9.10
CA PRO A 730 4.77 -7.02 9.13
C PRO A 730 4.61 -6.46 10.55
N ASP A 731 4.54 -7.32 11.57
CA ASP A 731 4.44 -6.90 12.98
C ASP A 731 5.79 -6.60 13.65
N ARG A 732 6.93 -6.76 12.94
CA ARG A 732 8.24 -6.48 13.53
C ARG A 732 8.46 -4.99 13.85
N PRO A 733 8.13 -4.02 12.97
CA PRO A 733 8.27 -2.59 13.29
C PRO A 733 7.44 -2.10 14.50
N PRO A 734 6.18 -2.54 14.72
CA PRO A 734 5.47 -2.26 15.97
C PRO A 734 6.14 -2.88 17.18
N LEU A 735 6.60 -4.13 17.08
CA LEU A 735 7.30 -4.80 18.18
C LEU A 735 8.59 -4.11 18.61
N LEU A 736 9.42 -3.69 17.65
CA LEU A 736 10.69 -3.01 17.94
C LEU A 736 10.47 -1.69 18.68
N ASN A 737 9.52 -0.86 18.22
CA ASN A 737 9.19 0.39 18.93
C ASN A 737 8.58 0.14 20.31
N SER A 738 7.68 -0.84 20.45
CA SER A 738 7.07 -1.13 21.75
C SER A 738 8.10 -1.62 22.77
N LEU A 739 9.05 -2.48 22.36
CA LEU A 739 10.15 -2.90 23.21
C LEU A 739 11.03 -1.70 23.60
N ALA A 740 11.41 -0.89 22.62
CA ALA A 740 12.25 0.29 22.83
C ALA A 740 11.59 1.27 23.83
N ASN A 741 10.30 1.57 23.67
CA ASN A 741 9.56 2.43 24.59
C ASN A 741 9.56 1.87 26.03
N VAL A 742 9.41 0.56 26.19
CA VAL A 742 9.45 -0.08 27.51
C VAL A 742 10.85 -0.04 28.13
N LEU A 743 11.91 -0.19 27.33
CA LEU A 743 13.30 -0.05 27.78
C LEU A 743 13.59 1.41 28.18
N THR A 744 13.07 2.39 27.44
CA THR A 744 13.16 3.82 27.82
C THR A 744 12.46 4.08 29.15
N LEU A 745 11.26 3.53 29.38
CA LEU A 745 10.57 3.61 30.69
C LEU A 745 11.37 2.96 31.82
N LEU A 746 12.03 1.82 31.56
CA LEU A 746 12.89 1.18 32.55
C LEU A 746 14.11 2.05 32.87
N HIS A 747 14.73 2.64 31.84
CA HIS A 747 15.82 3.61 31.98
C HIS A 747 15.44 4.80 32.85
N GLU A 748 14.27 5.41 32.62
CA GLU A 748 13.82 6.55 33.43
C GLU A 748 13.83 6.26 34.93
N ARG A 749 13.56 5.00 35.30
CA ARG A 749 13.50 4.52 36.68
C ARG A 749 14.86 4.12 37.25
N ASN A 750 15.67 3.37 36.51
CA ASN A 750 16.93 2.80 37.00
C ASN A 750 18.18 3.62 36.63
N LYS A 751 18.03 4.59 35.72
CA LYS A 751 19.09 5.44 35.13
C LYS A 751 20.21 4.64 34.45
N ASP A 752 19.90 3.43 33.98
CA ASP A 752 20.84 2.58 33.27
C ASP A 752 20.99 3.00 31.80
N ILE A 753 22.18 3.50 31.46
CA ILE A 753 22.49 4.01 30.11
C ILE A 753 22.56 2.86 29.10
N ASP A 754 22.95 1.65 29.51
CA ASP A 754 23.03 0.50 28.59
C ASP A 754 21.64 0.09 28.10
N THR A 755 20.65 0.08 28.99
CA THR A 755 19.22 -0.11 28.67
C THR A 755 18.72 0.95 27.67
N LEU A 756 19.10 2.22 27.85
CA LEU A 756 18.70 3.31 26.94
C LEU A 756 19.37 3.18 25.55
N ASN A 757 20.64 2.78 25.51
CA ASN A 757 21.33 2.52 24.25
C ASN A 757 20.69 1.37 23.46
N GLU A 758 20.21 0.34 24.15
CA GLU A 758 19.43 -0.73 23.53
C GLU A 758 18.11 -0.19 22.94
N ALA A 759 17.37 0.63 23.68
CA ALA A 759 16.15 1.28 23.18
C ALA A 759 16.40 2.11 21.90
N ILE A 760 17.45 2.95 21.90
CA ILE A 760 17.86 3.75 20.74
C ILE A 760 18.20 2.85 19.55
N SER A 761 18.92 1.75 19.77
CA SER A 761 19.26 0.80 18.71
C SER A 761 18.01 0.17 18.08
N LEU A 762 17.03 -0.20 18.91
CA LEU A 762 15.77 -0.80 18.44
C LEU A 762 14.90 0.20 17.69
N HIS A 763 14.80 1.45 18.17
CA HIS A 763 14.13 2.52 17.44
C HIS A 763 14.78 2.81 16.08
N ARG A 764 16.12 2.80 16.01
CA ARG A 764 16.86 2.94 14.75
C ARG A 764 16.63 1.76 13.80
N GLU A 765 16.43 0.55 14.30
CA GLU A 765 16.03 -0.61 13.49
C GLU A 765 14.59 -0.48 12.97
N ALA A 766 13.67 0.04 13.80
CA ALA A 766 12.26 0.17 13.47
C ALA A 766 11.96 1.30 12.46
N LEU A 767 12.64 2.43 12.60
CA LEU A 767 12.38 3.64 11.82
C LEU A 767 12.44 3.46 10.29
N PRO A 768 13.45 2.77 9.70
CA PRO A 768 13.51 2.59 8.26
C PRO A 768 12.44 1.61 7.74
N LEU A 769 11.87 0.76 8.61
CA LEU A 769 10.79 -0.15 8.26
C LEU A 769 9.40 0.53 8.21
N ARG A 770 9.26 1.72 8.82
CA ARG A 770 8.03 2.52 8.78
C ARG A 770 8.15 3.63 7.75
N SER A 771 7.33 3.55 6.72
CA SER A 771 7.44 4.44 5.58
C SER A 771 7.17 5.91 5.87
N ALA A 772 7.68 6.86 5.06
CA ALA A 772 7.39 8.29 5.18
C ALA A 772 5.88 8.60 5.24
N LEU A 773 5.07 7.72 4.66
CA LEU A 773 3.61 7.77 4.67
C LEU A 773 2.92 6.93 5.74
N HIS A 774 3.68 6.14 6.46
CA HIS A 774 3.13 5.28 7.49
C HIS A 774 2.48 6.18 8.55
N PRO A 775 1.21 5.95 8.89
CA PRO A 775 0.51 6.76 9.89
C PRO A 775 1.29 6.89 11.21
N ASP A 776 2.01 5.83 11.59
CA ASP A 776 2.79 5.78 12.83
C ASP A 776 4.25 6.25 12.71
N ARG A 777 4.70 6.73 11.53
CA ARG A 777 6.08 7.24 11.40
C ARG A 777 6.33 8.48 12.25
N PRO A 778 5.46 9.51 12.28
CA PRO A 778 5.67 10.68 13.15
C PRO A 778 5.87 10.28 14.61
N SER A 779 5.05 9.34 15.10
CA SER A 779 5.20 8.79 16.45
C SER A 779 6.55 8.10 16.66
N SER A 780 7.02 7.33 15.67
CA SER A 780 8.32 6.63 15.74
C SER A 780 9.51 7.58 15.75
N LEU A 781 9.42 8.66 14.97
CA LEU A 781 10.43 9.72 14.94
C LEU A 781 10.48 10.42 16.30
N ASN A 782 9.33 10.70 16.90
CA ASN A 782 9.25 11.28 18.24
C ASN A 782 9.80 10.32 19.30
N ASP A 783 9.45 9.04 19.28
CA ASP A 783 9.93 8.05 20.27
C ASP A 783 11.48 7.91 20.24
N LEU A 784 12.08 7.86 19.03
CA LEU A 784 13.54 7.84 18.88
C LEU A 784 14.18 9.14 19.38
N ALA A 785 13.59 10.28 19.02
CA ALA A 785 14.10 11.58 19.41
C ALA A 785 14.02 11.81 20.93
N ASP A 786 12.93 11.36 21.58
CA ASP A 786 12.77 11.41 23.02
C ASP A 786 13.84 10.55 23.73
N SER A 787 14.13 9.35 23.19
CA SER A 787 15.19 8.49 23.71
C SER A 787 16.61 9.09 23.55
N LEU A 788 16.86 9.79 22.42
CA LEU A 788 18.11 10.52 22.20
C LEU A 788 18.23 11.76 23.07
N HIS A 789 17.13 12.47 23.35
CA HIS A 789 17.08 13.57 24.29
C HIS A 789 17.38 13.09 25.72
N ALA A 790 16.80 11.95 26.14
CA ALA A 790 17.12 11.32 27.42
C ALA A 790 18.61 10.91 27.53
N LEU A 791 19.22 10.48 26.42
CA LEU A 791 20.65 10.18 26.38
C LEU A 791 21.48 11.45 26.65
N TYR A 792 21.16 12.55 25.96
CA TYR A 792 21.77 13.85 26.20
C TYR A 792 21.63 14.30 27.66
N GLU A 793 20.45 14.14 28.28
CA GLU A 793 20.27 14.47 29.70
C GLU A 793 21.19 13.65 30.62
N CYS A 794 21.52 12.42 30.24
CA CYS A 794 22.37 11.52 31.03
C CYS A 794 23.87 11.77 30.86
N ASN A 795 24.33 12.09 29.65
CA ASN A 795 25.77 12.11 29.32
C ASN A 795 26.24 13.41 28.64
N SER A 796 25.34 14.37 28.41
CA SER A 796 25.60 15.62 27.68
C SER A 796 26.10 15.41 26.24
N ASP A 797 25.68 14.33 25.57
CA ASP A 797 25.99 14.05 24.17
C ASP A 797 25.23 15.00 23.23
N ILE A 798 25.93 16.04 22.78
CA ILE A 798 25.38 17.07 21.91
C ILE A 798 24.99 16.54 20.52
N ASP A 799 25.64 15.48 20.04
CA ASP A 799 25.32 14.87 18.75
C ASP A 799 23.96 14.17 18.83
N ALA A 800 23.67 13.49 19.95
CA ALA A 800 22.37 12.90 20.23
C ALA A 800 21.25 13.96 20.30
N LEU A 801 21.51 15.10 20.96
CA LEU A 801 20.54 16.21 21.01
C LEU A 801 20.28 16.82 19.61
N THR A 802 21.33 16.97 18.81
CA THR A 802 21.21 17.51 17.44
C THR A 802 20.42 16.55 16.54
N GLU A 803 20.64 15.24 16.68
CA GLU A 803 19.85 14.21 15.99
C GLU A 803 18.37 14.25 16.44
N ALA A 804 18.10 14.35 17.75
CA ALA A 804 16.74 14.49 18.28
C ALA A 804 15.98 15.69 17.68
N ILE A 805 16.63 16.86 17.61
CA ILE A 805 16.05 18.07 16.98
C ILE A 805 15.72 17.82 15.51
N SER A 806 16.62 17.17 14.76
CA SER A 806 16.38 16.84 13.35
C SER A 806 15.17 15.92 13.18
N LEU A 807 15.06 14.88 14.01
CA LEU A 807 13.96 13.91 13.97
C LEU A 807 12.62 14.53 14.36
N HIS A 808 12.58 15.38 15.38
CA HIS A 808 11.36 16.13 15.73
C HIS A 808 10.94 17.12 14.65
N ARG A 809 11.88 17.76 13.94
CA ARG A 809 11.57 18.61 12.77
C ARG A 809 10.95 17.80 11.63
N GLU A 810 11.47 16.61 11.35
CA GLU A 810 10.87 15.69 10.36
C GLU A 810 9.45 15.31 10.78
N SER A 811 9.27 14.89 12.04
CA SER A 811 7.96 14.53 12.60
C SER A 811 6.94 15.66 12.49
N LEU A 812 7.33 16.89 12.87
CA LEU A 812 6.49 18.08 12.77
C LEU A 812 6.09 18.39 11.30
N GLY A 813 7.00 18.17 10.35
CA GLY A 813 6.75 18.30 8.92
C GLY A 813 5.69 17.32 8.39
N LEU A 814 5.57 16.14 9.02
CA LEU A 814 4.56 15.13 8.69
C LEU A 814 3.20 15.37 9.38
N CYS A 815 3.12 16.30 10.34
CA CYS A 815 1.91 16.64 11.08
C CYS A 815 1.41 18.09 10.80
N PRO A 816 0.87 18.39 9.60
CA PRO A 816 0.31 19.72 9.32
C PRO A 816 -0.97 19.97 10.14
N ALA A 817 -1.26 21.22 10.51
CA ALA A 817 -2.52 21.53 11.19
C ALA A 817 -3.73 21.14 10.30
N PRO A 818 -4.78 20.47 10.82
CA PRO A 818 -5.12 20.23 12.23
C PRO A 818 -4.75 18.82 12.77
N HIS A 819 -3.62 18.23 12.35
CA HIS A 819 -3.22 16.89 12.77
C HIS A 819 -3.15 16.73 14.31
N PRO A 820 -3.76 15.69 14.90
CA PRO A 820 -3.87 15.53 16.36
C PRO A 820 -2.51 15.44 17.08
N GLY A 821 -1.51 14.82 16.44
CA GLY A 821 -0.15 14.71 16.98
C GLY A 821 0.74 15.96 16.84
N ARG A 822 0.22 17.05 16.26
CA ARG A 822 1.03 18.27 16.03
C ARG A 822 1.44 18.95 17.33
N SER A 823 0.52 19.07 18.29
CA SER A 823 0.77 19.74 19.58
C SER A 823 1.90 19.06 20.36
N LEU A 824 1.94 17.73 20.37
CA LEU A 824 3.01 16.93 20.97
C LEU A 824 4.35 17.16 20.26
N SER A 825 4.36 17.12 18.93
CA SER A 825 5.59 17.31 18.14
C SER A 825 6.18 18.73 18.31
N LEU A 826 5.32 19.75 18.41
CA LEU A 826 5.73 21.12 18.74
C LEU A 826 6.36 21.22 20.13
N HIS A 827 5.74 20.55 21.12
CA HIS A 827 6.25 20.53 22.49
C HIS A 827 7.63 19.87 22.59
N ASN A 828 7.80 18.67 22.03
CA ASN A 828 9.06 17.93 22.13
C ASN A 828 10.20 18.63 21.36
N LEU A 829 9.92 19.22 20.20
CA LEU A 829 10.90 20.03 19.47
C LEU A 829 11.32 21.27 20.29
N ALA A 830 10.36 21.99 20.87
CA ALA A 830 10.64 23.15 21.70
C ALA A 830 11.47 22.76 22.94
N LEU A 831 11.21 21.60 23.54
CA LEU A 831 11.98 21.08 24.67
C LEU A 831 13.46 20.86 24.30
N CYS A 832 13.73 20.19 23.17
CA CYS A 832 15.09 19.96 22.69
C CYS A 832 15.81 21.26 22.32
N LEU A 833 15.10 22.24 21.75
CA LEU A 833 15.66 23.57 21.44
C LEU A 833 16.01 24.37 22.71
N HIS A 834 15.19 24.25 23.77
CA HIS A 834 15.51 24.85 25.07
C HIS A 834 16.74 24.18 25.71
N ALA A 835 16.84 22.86 25.63
CA ALA A 835 18.02 22.12 26.08
C ALA A 835 19.29 22.51 25.29
N LEU A 836 19.17 22.73 23.98
CA LEU A 836 20.27 23.21 23.14
C LEU A 836 20.73 24.59 23.60
N TYR A 837 19.78 25.52 23.79
CA TYR A 837 20.08 26.85 24.34
C TYR A 837 20.81 26.77 25.69
N GLN A 838 20.35 25.93 26.62
CA GLN A 838 21.01 25.76 27.92
C GLN A 838 22.45 25.26 27.81
N HIS A 839 22.77 24.53 26.73
CA HIS A 839 24.11 23.99 26.48
C HIS A 839 25.07 25.02 25.87
N ASN A 840 24.60 25.81 24.89
CA ASN A 840 25.47 26.61 24.02
C ASN A 840 25.10 28.10 23.95
N GLU A 841 24.07 28.55 24.67
CA GLU A 841 23.51 29.91 24.64
C GLU A 841 23.06 30.36 23.23
N ASP A 842 22.57 29.44 22.39
CA ASP A 842 22.05 29.74 21.05
C ASP A 842 20.69 30.46 21.10
N ASN A 843 20.73 31.78 20.89
CA ASN A 843 19.56 32.65 20.92
C ASN A 843 18.53 32.33 19.83
N ASP A 844 18.96 31.81 18.68
CA ASP A 844 18.03 31.46 17.61
C ASP A 844 17.21 30.23 18.03
N ALA A 845 17.85 29.27 18.71
CA ALA A 845 17.17 28.11 19.29
C ALA A 845 16.17 28.51 20.40
N LEU A 846 16.53 29.46 21.26
CA LEU A 846 15.62 29.98 22.30
C LEU A 846 14.39 30.68 21.69
N ASN A 847 14.61 31.51 20.67
CA ASN A 847 13.52 32.20 19.97
C ASN A 847 12.60 31.21 19.24
N GLU A 848 13.17 30.19 18.59
CA GLU A 848 12.41 29.10 17.95
C GLU A 848 11.61 28.30 18.99
N CYS A 849 12.21 27.95 20.14
CA CYS A 849 11.52 27.30 21.26
C CYS A 849 10.28 28.09 21.72
N ILE A 850 10.42 29.39 21.96
CA ILE A 850 9.31 30.25 22.39
C ILE A 850 8.21 30.30 21.31
N SER A 851 8.60 30.41 20.04
CA SER A 851 7.65 30.44 18.92
C SER A 851 6.85 29.14 18.82
N LEU A 852 7.53 28.00 18.81
CA LEU A 852 6.91 26.67 18.71
C LEU A 852 6.07 26.32 19.94
N GLY A 853 6.55 26.68 21.14
CA GLY A 853 5.81 26.51 22.38
C GLY A 853 4.51 27.34 22.41
N CYS A 854 4.55 28.59 21.92
CA CYS A 854 3.36 29.43 21.80
C CYS A 854 2.33 28.83 20.82
N GLU A 855 2.79 28.31 19.67
CA GLU A 855 1.94 27.61 18.72
C GLU A 855 1.32 26.35 19.35
N GLY A 856 2.13 25.53 20.03
CA GLY A 856 1.68 24.33 20.72
C GLY A 856 0.64 24.63 21.80
N LEU A 857 0.83 25.72 22.56
CA LEU A 857 -0.11 26.16 23.59
C LEU A 857 -1.46 26.62 22.99
N ALA A 858 -1.43 27.27 21.82
CA ALA A 858 -2.64 27.70 21.12
C ALA A 858 -3.48 26.50 20.60
N LEU A 859 -2.83 25.36 20.35
CA LEU A 859 -3.49 24.12 19.93
C LEU A 859 -4.03 23.27 21.10
N CYS A 860 -3.72 23.63 22.36
CA CYS A 860 -4.10 22.87 23.54
C CYS A 860 -5.19 23.60 24.36
N PRO A 861 -6.47 23.19 24.32
CA PRO A 861 -7.53 23.72 25.20
C PRO A 861 -7.21 23.59 26.69
N GLU A 862 -7.94 24.31 27.56
CA GLU A 862 -7.69 24.38 29.02
C GLU A 862 -7.51 23.01 29.70
N TYR A 863 -8.26 21.99 29.28
CA TYR A 863 -8.22 20.63 29.85
C TYR A 863 -7.34 19.64 29.06
N HIS A 864 -6.53 20.12 28.12
CA HIS A 864 -5.70 19.26 27.29
C HIS A 864 -4.49 18.72 28.09
N PRO A 865 -4.20 17.40 28.07
CA PRO A 865 -3.11 16.80 28.86
C PRO A 865 -1.73 17.41 28.64
N GLN A 866 -1.39 17.80 27.40
CA GLN A 866 -0.10 18.46 27.11
C GLN A 866 -0.03 19.94 27.54
N ARG A 867 -1.15 20.62 27.85
CA ARG A 867 -1.16 22.08 28.11
C ARG A 867 -0.22 22.44 29.27
N HIS A 868 -0.34 21.72 30.38
CA HIS A 868 0.48 21.96 31.57
C HIS A 868 1.99 21.83 31.30
N ARG A 869 2.39 20.83 30.50
CA ARG A 869 3.79 20.60 30.12
C ARG A 869 4.33 21.74 29.25
N THR A 870 3.54 22.21 28.28
CA THR A 870 3.91 23.34 27.41
C THR A 870 3.99 24.65 28.17
N LEU A 871 3.08 24.92 29.12
CA LEU A 871 3.14 26.09 30.01
C LEU A 871 4.45 26.12 30.81
N LYS A 872 4.85 24.97 31.38
CA LYS A 872 6.10 24.84 32.14
C LYS A 872 7.33 25.14 31.28
N LEU A 873 7.39 24.55 30.08
CA LEU A 873 8.48 24.76 29.14
C LEU A 873 8.59 26.24 28.72
N LEU A 874 7.48 26.87 28.35
CA LEU A 874 7.44 28.28 27.97
C LEU A 874 7.86 29.20 29.12
N SER A 875 7.43 28.92 30.35
CA SER A 875 7.87 29.69 31.53
C SER A 875 9.39 29.63 31.65
N GLY A 876 9.99 28.44 31.58
CA GLY A 876 11.45 28.26 31.62
C GLY A 876 12.18 28.99 30.48
N ALA A 877 11.63 28.95 29.26
CA ALA A 877 12.20 29.66 28.11
C ALA A 877 12.12 31.19 28.26
N TYR A 878 11.03 31.73 28.81
CA TYR A 878 10.92 33.16 29.09
C TYR A 878 11.83 33.63 30.22
N VAL A 879 12.08 32.80 31.24
CA VAL A 879 13.11 33.07 32.27
C VAL A 879 14.49 33.10 31.63
N SER A 880 14.81 32.12 30.79
CA SER A 880 16.06 32.09 30.04
C SER A 880 16.25 33.35 29.18
N GLN A 881 15.19 33.85 28.53
CA GLN A 881 15.22 35.11 27.77
C GLN A 881 15.40 36.34 28.66
N PHE A 882 14.79 36.36 29.84
CA PHE A 882 14.98 37.43 30.82
C PHE A 882 16.43 37.48 31.31
N ASP A 883 17.05 36.34 31.61
CA ASP A 883 18.44 36.28 32.09
C ASP A 883 19.44 36.88 31.08
N GLN A 884 19.12 36.86 29.78
CA GLN A 884 19.93 37.48 28.73
C GLN A 884 19.74 38.98 28.61
N ASP A 885 18.49 39.41 28.45
CA ASP A 885 18.17 40.78 28.02
C ASP A 885 17.87 41.71 29.21
N ASN A 886 17.68 41.15 30.42
CA ASN A 886 17.14 41.83 31.61
C ASN A 886 15.83 42.60 31.34
N ALA A 887 15.11 42.22 30.28
CA ALA A 887 13.85 42.85 29.89
C ALA A 887 12.71 42.30 30.76
N VAL A 888 11.93 43.19 31.37
CA VAL A 888 10.84 42.78 32.28
C VAL A 888 9.70 42.05 31.56
N GLU A 889 9.53 42.27 30.25
CA GLU A 889 8.42 41.69 29.46
C GLU A 889 8.42 40.14 29.42
N PRO A 890 9.53 39.43 29.08
CA PRO A 890 9.62 37.98 29.25
C PRO A 890 9.30 37.49 30.66
N LEU A 891 9.78 38.20 31.69
CA LEU A 891 9.55 37.83 33.08
C LEU A 891 8.06 37.96 33.47
N ASP A 892 7.38 39.02 33.00
CA ASP A 892 5.93 39.17 33.18
C ASP A 892 5.15 38.04 32.50
N LYS A 893 5.60 37.57 31.33
CA LYS A 893 5.01 36.41 30.65
C LYS A 893 5.20 35.12 31.46
N ALA A 894 6.41 34.85 31.97
CA ALA A 894 6.67 33.68 32.83
C ALA A 894 5.77 33.68 34.09
N ILE A 895 5.61 34.84 34.73
CA ILE A 895 4.69 35.02 35.87
C ILE A 895 3.25 34.70 35.48
N SER A 896 2.77 35.19 34.32
CA SER A 896 1.41 34.92 33.87
C SER A 896 1.14 33.44 33.60
N LEU A 897 2.11 32.73 33.02
CA LEU A 897 2.01 31.29 32.75
C LEU A 897 1.97 30.48 34.04
N HIS A 898 2.75 30.84 35.06
CA HIS A 898 2.70 30.16 36.36
C HIS A 898 1.42 30.43 37.15
N ARG A 899 0.83 31.62 37.03
CA ARG A 899 -0.50 31.89 37.59
C ARG A 899 -1.56 31.01 36.95
N GLU A 900 -1.55 30.88 35.62
CA GLU A 900 -2.44 29.95 34.91
C GLU A 900 -2.25 28.50 35.37
N MET A 901 -1.00 28.04 35.54
CA MET A 901 -0.73 26.69 36.05
C MET A 901 -1.28 26.47 37.47
N LEU A 902 -1.25 27.49 38.33
CA LEU A 902 -1.78 27.43 39.70
C LEU A 902 -3.31 27.37 39.71
N ASP A 903 -3.98 28.18 38.90
CA ASP A 903 -5.45 28.17 38.76
C ASP A 903 -6.00 26.79 38.35
N HIS A 904 -5.18 25.97 37.69
CA HIS A 904 -5.56 24.64 37.18
C HIS A 904 -4.99 23.46 37.97
N SER A 905 -4.23 23.69 39.04
CA SER A 905 -3.59 22.61 39.81
C SER A 905 -4.32 22.34 41.12
N ALA A 906 -4.62 21.07 41.42
CA ALA A 906 -5.22 20.69 42.70
C ALA A 906 -4.21 20.90 43.83
N THR A 907 -4.66 21.50 44.94
CA THR A 907 -3.84 21.86 46.12
C THR A 907 -3.16 20.66 46.80
N GLU A 908 -3.53 19.44 46.44
CA GLU A 908 -3.05 18.17 47.02
C GLU A 908 -1.84 17.58 46.25
N HIS A 909 -1.52 18.07 45.04
CA HIS A 909 -0.38 17.59 44.25
C HIS A 909 0.94 18.25 44.69
N GLY A 910 2.01 17.46 44.84
CA GLY A 910 3.36 17.96 45.20
C GLY A 910 3.89 19.06 44.26
N SER A 911 3.47 19.04 42.98
CA SER A 911 3.81 20.07 42.00
C SER A 911 3.19 21.44 42.29
N TYR A 912 2.09 21.52 43.05
CA TYR A 912 1.44 22.78 43.44
C TYR A 912 2.39 23.66 44.26
N ALA A 913 3.06 23.06 45.25
CA ALA A 913 4.00 23.76 46.11
C ALA A 913 5.27 24.20 45.36
N ASP A 914 5.71 23.42 44.36
CA ASP A 914 6.84 23.78 43.51
C ASP A 914 6.51 24.96 42.60
N HIS A 915 5.30 25.00 42.03
CA HIS A 915 4.83 26.13 41.21
C HIS A 915 4.66 27.41 42.04
N LEU A 916 4.16 27.32 43.28
CA LEU A 916 4.11 28.45 44.21
C LEU A 916 5.51 29.00 44.52
N GLN A 917 6.48 28.11 44.74
CA GLN A 917 7.86 28.51 44.99
C GLN A 917 8.49 29.19 43.76
N LEU A 918 8.27 28.64 42.56
CA LEU A 918 8.81 29.22 41.33
C LEU A 918 8.16 30.56 41.03
N LEU A 919 6.84 30.71 41.19
CA LEU A 919 6.15 32.00 41.07
C LEU A 919 6.69 33.04 42.05
N SER A 920 6.92 32.65 43.32
CA SER A 920 7.54 33.54 44.31
C SER A 920 8.92 33.99 43.87
N LEU A 921 9.74 33.11 43.29
CA LEU A 921 11.08 33.44 42.80
C LEU A 921 11.01 34.43 41.63
N LEU A 922 10.10 34.22 40.67
CA LEU A 922 9.92 35.12 39.54
C LEU A 922 9.47 36.52 39.97
N LEU A 923 8.58 36.61 40.98
CA LEU A 923 8.16 37.89 41.55
C LEU A 923 9.30 38.61 42.29
N GLU A 924 10.19 37.87 42.96
CA GLU A 924 11.40 38.44 43.56
C GLU A 924 12.36 38.99 42.49
N MET A 925 12.59 38.23 41.42
CA MET A 925 13.39 38.69 40.27
C MET A 925 12.78 39.95 39.63
N ARG A 926 11.46 40.03 39.51
CA ARG A 926 10.78 41.22 38.94
C ARG A 926 10.94 42.43 39.84
N ARG A 927 10.82 42.24 41.15
CA ARG A 927 11.04 43.29 42.14
C ARG A 927 12.49 43.81 42.10
N GLU A 928 13.46 42.92 41.99
CA GLU A 928 14.88 43.29 41.92
C GLU A 928 15.20 44.14 40.68
N VAL A 929 14.61 43.85 39.53
CA VAL A 929 14.84 44.60 38.29
C VAL A 929 14.02 45.90 38.21
N THR A 930 12.77 45.90 38.69
CA THR A 930 11.87 47.07 38.58
C THR A 930 12.01 48.05 39.75
N GLY A 931 12.47 47.58 40.92
CA GLY A 931 12.47 48.32 42.17
C GLY A 931 11.06 48.59 42.73
N ASP A 932 10.02 47.94 42.19
CA ASP A 932 8.63 48.11 42.61
C ASP A 932 8.26 47.13 43.74
N ASP A 933 7.85 47.66 44.89
CA ASP A 933 7.47 46.86 46.06
C ASP A 933 6.07 46.24 45.97
N ARG A 934 5.32 46.44 44.86
CA ARG A 934 3.96 45.90 44.67
C ARG A 934 3.85 44.39 44.88
N ASP A 935 4.92 43.64 44.63
CA ASP A 935 4.94 42.18 44.69
C ASP A 935 5.23 41.64 46.11
N CYS A 936 5.62 42.50 47.07
CA CYS A 936 6.07 42.07 48.41
C CYS A 936 5.02 41.32 49.23
N ALA A 937 3.75 41.71 49.12
CA ALA A 937 2.67 41.05 49.84
C ALA A 937 2.41 39.65 49.29
N GLU A 938 2.35 39.53 47.96
CA GLU A 938 2.14 38.26 47.24
C GLU A 938 3.32 37.29 47.46
N ILE A 939 4.57 37.77 47.39
CA ILE A 939 5.76 36.95 47.67
C ILE A 939 5.70 36.33 49.08
N LYS A 940 5.27 37.10 50.08
CA LYS A 940 5.19 36.61 51.47
C LYS A 940 4.11 35.54 51.63
N GLU A 941 2.96 35.75 51.00
CA GLU A 941 1.83 34.82 50.99
C GLU A 941 2.21 33.51 50.28
N LEU A 942 2.75 33.59 49.06
CA LEU A 942 3.20 32.42 48.29
C LEU A 942 4.26 31.59 49.03
N LYS A 943 5.19 32.23 49.76
CA LYS A 943 6.19 31.52 50.57
C LYS A 943 5.57 30.78 51.76
N GLN A 944 4.55 31.36 52.39
CA GLN A 944 3.80 30.70 53.46
C GLN A 944 3.00 29.52 52.91
N ASP A 945 2.30 29.72 51.80
CA ASP A 945 1.49 28.67 51.16
C ASP A 945 2.34 27.52 50.59
N ALA A 946 3.50 27.81 50.01
CA ALA A 946 4.43 26.78 49.55
C ALA A 946 5.01 25.94 50.71
N SER A 947 5.16 26.53 51.90
CA SER A 947 5.61 25.81 53.10
C SER A 947 4.51 24.91 53.67
N MET A 948 3.26 25.39 53.69
CA MET A 948 2.08 24.62 54.10
C MET A 948 1.75 23.51 53.10
N GLY A 949 1.83 23.76 51.79
CA GLY A 949 1.62 22.78 50.74
C GLY A 949 2.63 21.62 50.82
N ARG A 950 3.90 21.91 51.13
CA ARG A 950 4.92 20.86 51.36
C ARG A 950 4.68 20.05 52.63
N LEU A 951 4.20 20.68 53.70
CA LEU A 951 3.79 19.98 54.93
C LEU A 951 2.61 19.04 54.65
N MET A 952 1.60 19.49 53.91
CA MET A 952 0.45 18.67 53.54
C MET A 952 0.84 17.52 52.60
N SER A 953 1.68 17.77 51.58
CA SER A 953 2.18 16.72 50.68
C SER A 953 3.01 15.66 51.44
N ARG A 954 3.87 16.08 52.39
CA ARG A 954 4.61 15.15 53.26
C ARG A 954 3.70 14.37 54.20
N LEU A 955 2.67 14.99 54.75
CA LEU A 955 1.68 14.32 55.62
C LEU A 955 0.85 13.28 54.86
N VAL A 956 0.52 13.53 53.59
CA VAL A 956 -0.15 12.57 52.72
C VAL A 956 0.80 11.43 52.34
N GLY A 957 2.04 11.73 51.93
CA GLY A 957 3.05 10.69 51.62
C GLY A 957 3.41 9.79 52.81
N LEU A 958 3.47 10.34 54.03
CA LEU A 958 3.66 9.55 55.26
C LEU A 958 2.44 8.68 55.60
N LYS A 959 1.25 9.03 55.13
CA LYS A 959 0.03 8.22 55.32
C LYS A 959 0.06 6.96 54.45
N ASP A 960 0.75 7.02 53.31
CA ASP A 960 0.95 5.91 52.38
C ASP A 960 2.16 5.02 52.74
N GLU A 961 3.14 5.53 53.49
CA GLU A 961 4.31 4.76 53.97
C GLU A 961 4.12 4.00 55.30
N VAL A 962 3.01 4.18 56.03
CA VAL A 962 2.79 3.46 57.31
C VAL A 962 2.09 2.11 57.06
N PRO A 963 2.75 0.95 57.24
CA PRO A 963 2.03 -0.32 57.28
C PRO A 963 1.25 -0.37 58.60
N LYS A 964 -0.04 -0.72 58.55
CA LYS A 964 -0.98 -0.85 59.69
C LYS A 964 -0.29 -1.27 61.00
N ILE A 965 0.00 -0.29 61.87
CA ILE A 965 0.59 -0.52 63.20
C ILE A 965 -0.51 -1.08 64.13
N GLN A 966 -0.36 -2.32 64.59
CA GLN A 966 -1.25 -2.99 65.54
C GLN A 966 -0.64 -3.02 66.95
N SER A 967 -0.51 -1.88 67.64
CA SER A 967 -0.55 -1.81 69.12
C SER A 967 -0.51 -0.35 69.61
N GLY A 968 -1.16 -0.07 70.73
CA GLY A 968 -1.37 1.30 71.25
C GLY A 968 -0.17 1.96 71.94
N GLU A 969 0.97 1.29 72.08
CA GLU A 969 2.18 1.88 72.69
C GLU A 969 3.08 2.57 71.65
N GLU A 970 3.10 2.12 70.39
CA GLU A 970 3.86 2.76 69.30
C GLU A 970 3.17 4.04 68.76
N SER A 971 1.85 4.16 68.92
CA SER A 971 1.11 5.36 68.51
C SER A 971 1.46 6.61 69.34
N VAL A 972 1.91 6.42 70.58
CA VAL A 972 2.32 7.54 71.45
C VAL A 972 3.70 8.05 71.05
N ALA A 973 4.63 7.16 70.68
CA ALA A 973 5.94 7.54 70.16
C ALA A 973 5.85 8.22 68.77
N LEU A 974 4.90 7.81 67.93
CA LEU A 974 4.62 8.46 66.65
C LEU A 974 3.98 9.85 66.85
N ALA A 975 3.07 9.99 67.82
CA ALA A 975 2.48 11.28 68.18
C ALA A 975 3.51 12.26 68.77
N GLU A 976 4.45 11.79 69.59
CA GLU A 976 5.57 12.61 70.11
C GLU A 976 6.56 13.02 69.01
N ASN A 977 6.75 12.21 67.96
CA ASN A 977 7.58 12.56 66.79
C ASN A 977 6.88 13.51 65.80
N LEU A 978 5.54 13.52 65.76
CA LEU A 978 4.73 14.40 64.89
C LEU A 978 4.37 15.75 65.55
N MET A 979 4.41 15.83 66.89
CA MET A 979 4.11 17.05 67.65
C MET A 979 4.98 18.26 67.29
N PRO A 980 6.31 18.12 67.08
CA PRO A 980 7.16 19.23 66.64
C PRO A 980 6.80 19.77 65.23
N LEU A 981 6.22 18.94 64.36
CA LEU A 981 5.77 19.35 63.02
C LEU A 981 4.43 20.09 63.06
N PHE A 982 3.57 19.78 64.04
CA PHE A 982 2.33 20.51 64.30
C PHE A 982 2.60 21.88 64.96
N ASP A 983 3.53 21.96 65.91
CA ASP A 983 3.93 23.22 66.56
C ASP A 983 4.66 24.17 65.59
N ALA A 984 5.34 23.64 64.56
CA ALA A 984 5.97 24.44 63.51
C ALA A 984 4.96 24.98 62.46
N ALA A 985 3.80 24.32 62.30
CA ALA A 985 2.75 24.75 61.37
C ALA A 985 1.88 25.90 61.93
N PHE A 986 1.89 26.12 63.25
CA PHE A 986 1.10 27.15 63.93
C PHE A 986 1.84 27.80 65.12
N PRO A 987 2.70 28.81 64.92
CA PRO A 987 3.17 29.63 66.03
C PRO A 987 2.09 30.65 66.46
N PRO A 988 2.04 31.07 67.75
CA PRO A 988 1.00 31.96 68.28
C PRO A 988 1.04 33.39 67.71
#